data_AF-A0A0G4PK96-F1
#
_entry.id   AF-A0A0G4PK96-F1
#
_cell.length_a   1.000
_cell.length_b   1.000
_cell.length_c   1.000
_cell.angle_alpha   90.00
_cell.angle_beta   90.00
_cell.angle_gamma   90.00
#
_symmetry.space_group_name_H-M   'P 1'
#
loop_
_entity.id
_entity.type
_entity.pdbx_description
1 polymer ?
#
loop_
_entity_poly.entity_id
_entity_poly.type
_entity_poly.pdbx_seq_one_letter_code
_entity_poly.pdbx_strand_id
1 'polypeptide(L)'
;MTCPGKEGTPLPYTASPIKLLWSDLSLFVSKLWALPGILLPLNLARTRELDELYPSLRNGATLLIHIFLVAYQLVFLLSLPIMVVCMLPGLWILAYSTIAFTINYAIVMLMLNGFEQILVSQVPVVEQPGHERERWLYINGIAAGHHWVQMNIDQLSHIFGRKVTGVHNRTAGIVFDLIECLIQRDFAYATDDIRRSYALVKEALLDPECDKVVLLLHSQGGIEGGLVLDWLLDELPHDLLHHLEVYTFGNAANHFNNPRWTKLPRPQRVSTPDLVHQFGQSIGHIEHYANAADIVALGGVLHFVDIPNRYMGRLFVRPNSGHLFNMHYLSNMFTLGPDMKVLDSNPFMDMEVEPWATAGINGYDGPPHRVRYQPTIARDEAFLPASLSLQQSQTNGIGRGLRVKDFSRLWQYRNGGSPKEIEARHNGDTHEQIIGYPLWNVIYNIPFHPLREYPGPKLFAASTFTIYYYRVRGLGAKVVPALHEKYGPIVRISPNELSYIESQAWKDIFGHRTGGKPSFPKDPVQLGPNPPGSEGIIRSDGASHAGQRRIFSHAFSDKALREQESMIHQYVEMLIKRLRMIAVAQKNNSSSKQAQADMVKLDGEYIPWVESIFATVKLVSLSHAMWRFNLEPLFKMLLPKSIKQKRKEHVRFANEKVDRRMVSKTDKPDIWSLVIKNAGKDVSKGEMYSNASTFMNAGTETTATVLSDLTWLLCKNPEVLQKLKDEIRGLGGRESLTITNLQRLVYLNACLEEGLRMYPPVPVASMRLVPKGGAIICDKMVPEGVTVGIPHLAAYHSARNFIDPMKFLPERWLPDAERFKDDQKLVFQPFSFGPRNCLGKNLAYHEMRLIISSILFEFDISLVDNEDNWLDQKNYVCKGVD
;
A
#
# COMPACT_ATOMS: atom_id res chain seq x y z
N MET A 1 -7.32 -0.03 43.99
CA MET A 1 -8.19 0.85 43.18
C MET A 1 -8.08 0.41 41.74
N THR A 2 -9.18 -0.05 41.15
CA THR A 2 -9.25 -0.71 39.85
C THR A 2 -9.19 0.31 38.72
N CYS A 3 -8.27 0.16 37.76
CA CYS A 3 -8.36 0.81 36.45
C CYS A 3 -8.57 -0.27 35.37
N PRO A 4 -9.79 -0.79 35.17
CA PRO A 4 -10.10 -1.55 33.98
C PRO A 4 -10.48 -0.58 32.84
N GLY A 5 -10.22 -0.98 31.60
CA GLY A 5 -10.98 -0.45 30.46
C GLY A 5 -12.48 -0.66 30.69
N LYS A 6 -13.33 -0.03 29.87
CA LYS A 6 -14.78 -0.30 29.90
C LYS A 6 -14.98 -1.83 29.88
N GLU A 7 -15.65 -2.38 30.91
CA GLU A 7 -16.04 -3.80 31.02
C GLU A 7 -14.95 -4.83 31.37
N GLY A 8 -13.84 -4.44 32.02
CA GLY A 8 -12.86 -5.44 32.52
C GLY A 8 -11.90 -5.99 31.46
N THR A 9 -11.92 -5.43 30.25
CA THR A 9 -10.91 -5.67 29.21
C THR A 9 -9.59 -4.96 29.53
N PRO A 10 -8.42 -5.61 29.36
CA PRO A 10 -7.11 -4.95 29.49
C PRO A 10 -6.95 -3.73 28.58
N LEU A 11 -6.20 -2.72 29.04
CA LEU A 11 -5.97 -1.47 28.31
C LEU A 11 -5.35 -1.74 26.93
N PRO A 12 -5.70 -1.00 25.86
CA PRO A 12 -5.01 -1.10 24.56
C PRO A 12 -3.51 -0.81 24.73
N TYR A 13 -2.64 -1.51 24.00
CA TYR A 13 -1.18 -1.28 24.09
C TYR A 13 -0.77 0.15 23.67
N THR A 14 -1.68 0.88 22.99
CA THR A 14 -1.57 2.30 22.63
C THR A 14 -2.09 3.26 23.72
N ALA A 15 -2.48 2.75 24.89
CA ALA A 15 -2.89 3.56 26.03
C ALA A 15 -1.71 4.39 26.59
N SER A 16 -2.03 5.33 27.49
CA SER A 16 -1.00 6.11 28.19
C SER A 16 0.01 5.18 28.90
N PRO A 17 1.33 5.36 28.71
CA PRO A 17 2.37 4.52 29.30
C PRO A 17 2.24 4.36 30.81
N ILE A 18 1.90 5.44 31.52
CA ILE A 18 1.71 5.41 32.98
C ILE A 18 0.53 4.51 33.36
N LYS A 19 -0.55 4.51 32.57
CA LYS A 19 -1.72 3.65 32.83
C LYS A 19 -1.41 2.18 32.51
N LEU A 20 -0.62 1.92 31.47
CA LEU A 20 -0.13 0.59 31.14
C LEU A 20 0.74 0.04 32.27
N LEU A 21 1.72 0.81 32.74
CA LEU A 21 2.58 0.45 33.87
C LEU A 21 1.77 0.10 35.12
N TRP A 22 0.76 0.91 35.50
CA TRP A 22 -0.10 0.59 36.63
C TRP A 22 -0.93 -0.68 36.41
N SER A 23 -1.44 -0.90 35.20
CA SER A 23 -2.18 -2.11 34.83
C SER A 23 -1.28 -3.35 34.93
N ASP A 24 -0.06 -3.26 34.42
CA ASP A 24 0.90 -4.34 34.38
C ASP A 24 1.49 -4.67 35.76
N LEU A 25 1.73 -3.67 36.60
CA LEU A 25 2.06 -3.87 38.02
C LEU A 25 0.92 -4.57 38.76
N SER A 26 -0.33 -4.15 38.54
CA SER A 26 -1.52 -4.79 39.13
C SER A 26 -1.66 -6.25 38.67
N LEU A 27 -1.42 -6.51 37.37
CA LEU A 27 -1.43 -7.84 36.80
C LEU A 27 -0.34 -8.71 37.43
N PHE A 28 0.89 -8.21 37.53
CA PHE A 28 2.00 -8.93 38.17
C PHE A 28 1.68 -9.30 39.62
N VAL A 29 1.16 -8.34 40.41
CA VAL A 29 0.72 -8.58 41.79
C VAL A 29 -0.34 -9.69 41.87
N SER A 30 -1.29 -9.70 40.92
CA SER A 30 -2.33 -10.76 40.87
C SER A 30 -1.79 -12.15 40.56
N LYS A 31 -0.58 -12.25 39.97
CA LYS A 31 0.07 -13.50 39.55
C LYS A 31 1.26 -13.90 40.43
N LEU A 32 1.51 -13.21 41.54
CA LEU A 32 2.60 -13.52 42.48
C LEU A 32 2.61 -14.97 42.97
N TRP A 33 1.44 -15.64 43.01
CA TRP A 33 1.35 -17.05 43.38
C TRP A 33 2.14 -17.98 42.43
N ALA A 34 2.40 -17.57 41.18
CA ALA A 34 3.16 -18.34 40.19
C ALA A 34 4.67 -18.07 40.25
N LEU A 35 5.14 -17.15 41.10
CA LEU A 35 6.54 -16.75 41.20
C LEU A 35 7.52 -17.92 41.46
N PRO A 36 7.21 -18.90 42.33
CA PRO A 36 8.08 -20.08 42.50
C PRO A 36 8.20 -20.93 41.22
N GLY A 37 7.18 -20.88 40.37
CA GLY A 37 7.12 -21.59 39.09
C GLY A 37 8.05 -21.03 38.00
N ILE A 38 8.71 -19.89 38.23
CA ILE A 38 9.73 -19.35 37.32
C ILE A 38 10.93 -20.29 37.23
N LEU A 39 11.41 -20.76 38.39
CA LEU A 39 12.62 -21.58 38.54
C LEU A 39 12.30 -23.08 38.55
N LEU A 40 11.11 -23.46 38.97
CA LEU A 40 10.70 -24.86 39.06
C LEU A 40 10.19 -25.36 37.70
N PRO A 41 10.54 -26.61 37.29
CA PRO A 41 11.27 -27.61 38.06
C PRO A 41 12.80 -27.53 37.91
N LEU A 42 13.53 -27.56 39.04
CA LEU A 42 15.01 -27.58 39.09
C LEU A 42 15.59 -28.99 38.88
N ASN A 43 15.11 -29.76 37.90
CA ASN A 43 15.45 -31.19 37.80
C ASN A 43 16.89 -31.43 37.31
N LEU A 44 17.88 -31.20 38.19
CA LEU A 44 19.33 -31.26 37.93
C LEU A 44 19.80 -32.62 37.43
N ALA A 45 19.08 -33.71 37.72
CA ALA A 45 19.43 -35.05 37.26
C ALA A 45 19.12 -35.28 35.77
N ARG A 46 18.32 -34.39 35.14
CA ARG A 46 17.93 -34.47 33.73
C ARG A 46 18.58 -33.40 32.85
N THR A 47 19.40 -32.51 33.44
CA THR A 47 20.08 -31.45 32.70
C THR A 47 21.27 -32.02 31.93
N ARG A 48 21.54 -31.44 30.76
CA ARG A 48 22.62 -31.79 29.84
C ARG A 48 23.66 -30.69 29.81
N GLU A 49 24.84 -30.96 29.26
CA GLU A 49 25.96 -30.00 29.25
C GLU A 49 25.60 -28.60 28.68
N LEU A 50 24.63 -28.52 27.78
CA LEU A 50 24.14 -27.27 27.17
C LEU A 50 22.96 -26.61 27.91
N ASP A 51 22.50 -27.16 29.03
CA ASP A 51 21.40 -26.61 29.82
C ASP A 51 21.92 -25.62 30.88
N GLU A 52 21.21 -24.52 31.13
CA GLU A 52 21.65 -23.44 32.03
C GLU A 52 21.81 -23.90 33.49
N LEU A 53 21.09 -24.95 33.90
CA LEU A 53 21.20 -25.57 35.24
C LEU A 53 22.11 -26.81 35.29
N TYR A 54 22.87 -27.10 34.23
CA TYR A 54 23.87 -28.17 34.30
C TYR A 54 24.94 -27.83 35.34
N PRO A 55 25.33 -28.78 36.22
CA PRO A 55 26.29 -28.54 37.30
C PRO A 55 27.73 -28.39 36.77
N SER A 56 28.01 -27.29 36.09
CA SER A 56 29.36 -26.87 35.69
C SER A 56 29.87 -25.75 36.60
N LEU A 57 31.19 -25.60 36.72
CA LEU A 57 31.81 -24.51 37.47
C LEU A 57 31.36 -23.13 36.95
N ARG A 58 31.16 -23.01 35.63
CA ARG A 58 30.77 -21.76 34.98
C ARG A 58 29.31 -21.40 35.26
N ASN A 59 28.38 -22.36 35.14
CA ASN A 59 26.98 -22.15 35.53
C ASN A 59 26.84 -21.86 37.03
N GLY A 60 27.59 -22.57 37.87
CA GLY A 60 27.64 -22.32 39.31
C GLY A 60 28.11 -20.89 39.64
N ALA A 61 29.18 -20.42 38.98
CA ALA A 61 29.66 -19.05 39.14
C ALA A 61 28.62 -18.02 38.68
N THR A 62 28.02 -18.21 37.50
CA THR A 62 26.95 -17.35 36.97
C THR A 62 25.76 -17.24 37.93
N LEU A 63 25.29 -18.37 38.48
CA LEU A 63 24.21 -18.40 39.47
C LEU A 63 24.58 -17.65 40.76
N LEU A 64 25.79 -17.85 41.28
CA LEU A 64 26.26 -17.14 42.49
C LEU A 64 26.33 -15.63 42.26
N ILE A 65 26.79 -15.20 41.09
CA ILE A 65 26.82 -13.77 40.72
C ILE A 65 25.40 -13.22 40.68
N HIS A 66 24.44 -13.92 40.08
CA HIS A 66 23.04 -13.46 40.08
C HIS A 66 22.43 -13.39 41.48
N ILE A 67 22.73 -14.36 42.36
CA ILE A 67 22.28 -14.31 43.78
C ILE A 67 22.86 -13.06 44.47
N PHE A 68 24.15 -12.79 44.28
CA PHE A 68 24.78 -11.57 44.80
C PHE A 68 24.14 -10.31 44.23
N LEU A 69 23.92 -10.25 42.91
CA LEU A 69 23.32 -9.09 42.23
C LEU A 69 21.89 -8.84 42.72
N VAL A 70 21.07 -9.88 42.94
CA VAL A 70 19.72 -9.72 43.50
C VAL A 70 19.78 -9.08 44.87
N ALA A 71 20.63 -9.58 45.77
CA ALA A 71 20.80 -9.00 47.11
C ALA A 71 21.29 -7.54 47.03
N TYR A 72 22.31 -7.28 46.21
CA TYR A 72 22.88 -5.95 45.98
C TYR A 72 21.83 -4.96 45.44
N GLN A 73 21.09 -5.34 44.41
CA GLN A 73 20.08 -4.51 43.76
C GLN A 73 18.90 -4.22 44.68
N LEU A 74 18.45 -5.19 45.48
CA LEU A 74 17.39 -4.98 46.46
C LEU A 74 17.84 -4.03 47.57
N VAL A 75 19.06 -4.19 48.10
CA VAL A 75 19.62 -3.26 49.08
C VAL A 75 19.71 -1.85 48.52
N PHE A 76 20.19 -1.70 47.28
CA PHE A 76 20.23 -0.41 46.60
C PHE A 76 18.84 0.21 46.45
N LEU A 77 17.86 -0.52 45.91
CA LEU A 77 16.49 0.00 45.71
C LEU A 77 15.79 0.35 47.02
N LEU A 78 15.98 -0.44 48.09
CA LEU A 78 15.42 -0.16 49.41
C LEU A 78 16.09 1.05 50.10
N SER A 79 17.36 1.32 49.78
CA SER A 79 18.07 2.48 50.34
C SER A 79 17.56 3.82 49.79
N LEU A 80 17.10 3.89 48.53
CA LEU A 80 16.71 5.16 47.90
C LEU A 80 15.53 5.85 48.62
N PRO A 81 14.40 5.18 48.94
CA PRO A 81 13.33 5.81 49.72
C PRO A 81 13.79 6.24 51.11
N ILE A 82 14.65 5.46 51.77
CA ILE A 82 15.20 5.78 53.09
C ILE A 82 16.02 7.08 53.00
N MET A 83 16.88 7.21 51.98
CA MET A 83 17.69 8.42 51.77
C MET A 83 16.83 9.67 51.52
N VAL A 84 15.72 9.53 50.78
CA VAL A 84 14.77 10.62 50.55
C VAL A 84 14.04 11.00 51.84
N VAL A 85 13.57 10.02 52.62
CA VAL A 85 12.91 10.25 53.93
C VAL A 85 13.87 10.89 54.93
N CYS A 86 15.15 10.52 54.91
CA CYS A 86 16.20 11.13 55.72
C CYS A 86 16.66 12.52 55.22
N MET A 87 16.01 13.08 54.19
CA MET A 87 16.30 14.39 53.60
C MET A 87 17.77 14.59 53.20
N LEU A 88 18.43 13.54 52.71
CA LEU A 88 19.79 13.69 52.19
C LEU A 88 19.81 14.61 50.97
N PRO A 89 20.85 15.46 50.79
CA PRO A 89 20.89 16.36 49.66
C PRO A 89 20.91 15.58 48.34
N GLY A 90 20.13 16.03 47.35
CA GLY A 90 19.94 15.29 46.09
C GLY A 90 21.23 14.96 45.33
N LEU A 91 22.26 15.80 45.45
CA LEU A 91 23.59 15.54 44.87
C LEU A 91 24.25 14.28 45.46
N TRP A 92 24.06 13.98 46.74
CA TRP A 92 24.57 12.76 47.36
C TRP A 92 23.81 11.52 46.92
N ILE A 93 22.49 11.63 46.74
CA ILE A 93 21.66 10.53 46.20
C ILE A 93 22.08 10.23 44.76
N LEU A 94 22.35 11.27 43.96
CA LEU A 94 22.86 11.12 42.59
C LEU A 94 24.26 10.49 42.56
N ALA A 95 25.18 10.95 43.42
CA ALA A 95 26.53 10.37 43.52
C ALA A 95 26.47 8.90 43.95
N TYR A 96 25.69 8.57 45.00
CA TYR A 96 25.48 7.20 45.46
C TYR A 96 24.90 6.31 44.35
N SER A 97 23.85 6.78 43.66
CA SER A 97 23.23 6.04 42.56
C SER A 97 24.22 5.82 41.41
N THR A 98 24.99 6.84 41.05
CA THR A 98 26.02 6.74 40.00
C THR A 98 27.07 5.71 40.35
N ILE A 99 27.57 5.71 41.59
CA ILE A 99 28.53 4.71 42.08
C ILE A 99 27.90 3.32 42.04
N ALA A 100 26.66 3.17 42.51
CA ALA A 100 25.98 1.89 42.54
C ALA A 100 25.76 1.30 41.13
N PHE A 101 25.28 2.11 40.18
CA PHE A 101 25.14 1.70 38.79
C PHE A 101 26.50 1.38 38.15
N THR A 102 27.56 2.14 38.46
CA THR A 102 28.91 1.89 37.94
C THR A 102 29.46 0.55 38.45
N ILE A 103 29.28 0.24 39.73
CA ILE A 103 29.69 -1.03 40.33
C ILE A 103 28.90 -2.18 39.71
N ASN A 104 27.58 -2.06 39.62
CA ASN A 104 26.73 -3.07 38.99
C ASN A 104 27.18 -3.31 37.53
N TYR A 105 27.34 -2.26 36.74
CA TYR A 105 27.81 -2.31 35.35
C TYR A 105 29.17 -3.02 35.23
N ALA A 106 30.12 -2.68 36.10
CA ALA A 106 31.44 -3.32 36.10
C ALA A 106 31.34 -4.83 36.39
N ILE A 107 30.53 -5.22 37.38
CA ILE A 107 30.34 -6.64 37.74
C ILE A 107 29.69 -7.40 36.57
N VAL A 108 28.59 -6.90 36.02
CA VAL A 108 27.87 -7.60 34.95
C VAL A 108 28.67 -7.65 33.66
N MET A 109 29.39 -6.59 33.27
CA MET A 109 30.20 -6.60 32.05
C MET A 109 31.41 -7.52 32.17
N LEU A 110 32.12 -7.50 33.31
CA LEU A 110 33.32 -8.31 33.49
C LEU A 110 33.02 -9.79 33.75
N MET A 111 31.93 -10.09 34.46
CA MET A 111 31.67 -11.45 34.94
C MET A 111 30.54 -12.18 34.19
N LEU A 112 29.61 -11.46 33.55
CA LEU A 112 28.44 -12.08 32.89
C LEU A 112 28.36 -11.81 31.38
N ASN A 113 28.41 -10.56 30.93
CA ASN A 113 28.02 -10.17 29.57
C ASN A 113 29.14 -10.14 28.54
N GLY A 114 30.37 -9.80 28.93
CA GLY A 114 31.44 -9.55 27.97
C GLY A 114 31.13 -8.40 26.97
N PHE A 115 31.96 -8.28 25.94
CA PHE A 115 31.92 -7.15 24.99
C PHE A 115 31.27 -7.47 23.64
N GLU A 116 31.08 -8.75 23.33
CA GLU A 116 30.37 -9.17 22.13
C GLU A 116 28.86 -9.02 22.33
N GLN A 117 28.13 -8.61 21.30
CA GLN A 117 26.66 -8.48 21.31
C GLN A 117 25.97 -9.36 20.27
N ILE A 118 26.73 -9.86 19.30
CA ILE A 118 26.26 -10.81 18.30
C ILE A 118 27.11 -12.05 18.52
N LEU A 119 26.45 -13.15 18.84
CA LEU A 119 27.05 -14.45 19.05
C LEU A 119 26.58 -15.39 17.95
N VAL A 120 27.38 -16.39 17.63
CA VAL A 120 27.04 -17.37 16.61
C VAL A 120 27.31 -18.75 17.17
N SER A 121 26.43 -19.71 16.86
CA SER A 121 26.61 -21.07 17.34
C SER A 121 27.96 -21.65 16.89
N GLN A 122 28.64 -22.32 17.81
CA GLN A 122 30.00 -22.86 17.65
C GLN A 122 30.00 -24.37 17.37
N VAL A 123 28.84 -25.00 17.48
CA VAL A 123 28.67 -26.44 17.22
C VAL A 123 28.83 -26.75 15.73
N PRO A 124 29.51 -27.86 15.37
CA PRO A 124 29.57 -28.31 13.98
C PRO A 124 28.20 -28.75 13.49
N VAL A 125 27.67 -28.07 12.48
CA VAL A 125 26.41 -28.40 11.82
C VAL A 125 26.71 -29.00 10.45
N VAL A 126 26.09 -30.13 10.12
CA VAL A 126 26.11 -30.68 8.76
C VAL A 126 25.02 -29.97 7.97
N GLU A 127 25.39 -28.96 7.20
CA GLU A 127 24.45 -28.22 6.35
C GLU A 127 23.94 -29.15 5.23
N GLN A 128 22.61 -29.27 5.12
CA GLN A 128 21.96 -29.97 4.02
C GLN A 128 21.66 -28.97 2.90
N PRO A 129 21.53 -29.41 1.63
CA PRO A 129 21.24 -28.51 0.52
C PRO A 129 19.99 -27.65 0.78
N GLY A 130 20.11 -26.33 0.64
CA GLY A 130 19.06 -25.35 0.92
C GLY A 130 19.16 -24.68 2.30
N HIS A 131 19.92 -25.22 3.25
CA HIS A 131 20.10 -24.60 4.57
C HIS A 131 20.91 -23.29 4.49
N GLU A 132 21.78 -23.17 3.50
CA GLU A 132 22.58 -21.97 3.24
C GLU A 132 21.76 -20.72 2.92
N ARG A 133 20.51 -20.93 2.47
CA ARG A 133 19.53 -19.89 2.14
C ARG A 133 18.60 -19.54 3.31
N GLU A 134 18.81 -20.15 4.48
CA GLU A 134 18.07 -19.83 5.71
C GLU A 134 18.94 -18.97 6.64
N ARG A 135 18.31 -18.02 7.34
CA ARG A 135 18.95 -17.21 8.38
C ARG A 135 18.19 -17.37 9.68
N TRP A 136 18.85 -17.90 10.71
CA TRP A 136 18.25 -18.15 12.02
C TRP A 136 18.80 -17.17 13.05
N LEU A 137 17.91 -16.39 13.63
CA LEU A 137 18.22 -15.37 14.64
C LEU A 137 17.56 -15.74 15.97
N TYR A 138 18.24 -15.47 17.07
CA TYR A 138 17.73 -15.70 18.43
C TYR A 138 17.90 -14.45 19.29
N ILE A 139 16.86 -14.09 20.05
CA ILE A 139 16.90 -13.04 21.07
C ILE A 139 16.57 -13.67 22.42
N ASN A 140 17.48 -13.54 23.39
CA ASN A 140 17.35 -14.11 24.72
C ASN A 140 16.44 -13.30 25.65
N GLY A 141 16.08 -13.91 26.78
CA GLY A 141 15.37 -13.27 27.88
C GLY A 141 16.26 -12.59 28.91
N ILE A 142 15.65 -12.16 30.01
CA ILE A 142 16.33 -11.60 31.18
C ILE A 142 17.37 -12.57 31.76
N ALA A 143 18.32 -12.05 32.54
CA ALA A 143 19.34 -12.81 33.28
C ALA A 143 20.35 -13.57 32.42
N ALA A 144 20.24 -13.58 31.10
CA ALA A 144 21.18 -14.32 30.26
C ALA A 144 22.48 -13.54 30.02
N GLY A 145 23.54 -13.95 30.72
CA GLY A 145 24.90 -13.56 30.38
C GLY A 145 25.39 -14.24 29.09
N HIS A 146 26.54 -13.82 28.59
CA HIS A 146 27.16 -14.33 27.36
C HIS A 146 27.25 -15.86 27.33
N HIS A 147 27.59 -16.47 28.47
CA HIS A 147 27.72 -17.91 28.56
C HIS A 147 26.40 -18.65 28.29
N TRP A 148 25.31 -18.21 28.92
CA TRP A 148 23.99 -18.84 28.75
C TRP A 148 23.42 -18.59 27.36
N VAL A 149 23.63 -17.40 26.78
CA VAL A 149 23.21 -17.14 25.40
C VAL A 149 23.96 -18.04 24.42
N GLN A 150 25.27 -18.22 24.59
CA GLN A 150 26.04 -19.16 23.77
C GLN A 150 25.51 -20.60 23.89
N MET A 151 25.22 -21.06 25.11
CA MET A 151 24.62 -22.38 25.33
C MET A 151 23.26 -22.53 24.64
N ASN A 152 22.40 -21.50 24.73
CA ASN A 152 21.09 -21.51 24.07
C ASN A 152 21.23 -21.62 22.55
N ILE A 153 22.07 -20.81 21.90
CA ILE A 153 22.24 -20.86 20.44
C ILE A 153 22.89 -22.17 19.97
N ASP A 154 23.80 -22.74 20.76
CA ASP A 154 24.39 -24.05 20.49
C ASP A 154 23.36 -25.19 20.62
N GLN A 155 22.51 -25.13 21.63
CA GLN A 155 21.41 -26.08 21.82
C GLN A 155 20.37 -25.97 20.69
N LEU A 156 19.98 -24.76 20.31
CA LEU A 156 19.09 -24.51 19.17
C LEU A 156 19.71 -25.02 17.86
N SER A 157 21.02 -24.83 17.68
CA SER A 157 21.79 -25.33 16.55
C SER A 157 21.76 -26.86 16.47
N HIS A 158 21.87 -27.56 17.59
CA HIS A 158 21.70 -29.02 17.66
C HIS A 158 20.27 -29.47 17.35
N ILE A 159 19.27 -28.80 17.92
CA ILE A 159 17.86 -29.15 17.78
C ILE A 159 17.42 -29.04 16.31
N PHE A 160 17.76 -27.93 15.65
CA PHE A 160 17.27 -27.63 14.31
C PHE A 160 18.28 -27.94 13.21
N GLY A 161 19.55 -28.18 13.52
CA GLY A 161 20.57 -28.46 12.49
C GLY A 161 20.84 -27.27 11.58
N ARG A 162 20.75 -26.03 12.12
CA ARG A 162 21.13 -24.78 11.44
C ARG A 162 22.06 -23.97 12.32
N LYS A 163 22.90 -23.15 11.70
CA LYS A 163 23.69 -22.16 12.42
C LYS A 163 22.77 -21.04 12.93
N VAL A 164 22.85 -20.74 14.22
CA VAL A 164 21.98 -19.74 14.87
C VAL A 164 22.80 -18.54 15.30
N THR A 165 22.34 -17.34 14.93
CA THR A 165 22.94 -16.08 15.35
C THR A 165 22.15 -15.50 16.52
N GLY A 166 22.77 -15.39 17.68
CA GLY A 166 22.17 -14.78 18.87
C GLY A 166 22.42 -13.28 18.92
N VAL A 167 21.37 -12.47 19.05
CA VAL A 167 21.47 -11.08 19.47
C VAL A 167 21.37 -11.06 20.99
N HIS A 168 22.48 -10.69 21.63
CA HIS A 168 22.62 -10.75 23.07
C HIS A 168 21.96 -9.54 23.73
N ASN A 169 20.76 -9.75 24.29
CA ASN A 169 20.17 -8.86 25.28
C ASN A 169 20.94 -9.03 26.60
N ARG A 170 21.71 -8.01 26.98
CA ARG A 170 22.66 -8.08 28.10
C ARG A 170 21.95 -7.88 29.43
N THR A 171 22.22 -8.77 30.38
CA THR A 171 21.66 -8.64 31.73
C THR A 171 22.35 -7.55 32.54
N ALA A 172 21.57 -6.67 33.17
CA ALA A 172 22.00 -5.82 34.28
C ALA A 172 21.83 -6.53 35.64
N GLY A 173 21.36 -7.77 35.65
CA GLY A 173 20.96 -8.57 36.79
C GLY A 173 19.45 -8.61 36.94
N ILE A 174 18.92 -9.74 37.43
CA ILE A 174 17.48 -10.10 37.40
C ILE A 174 16.56 -8.94 37.83
N VAL A 175 16.88 -8.20 38.90
CA VAL A 175 16.00 -7.13 39.40
C VAL A 175 15.95 -5.94 38.43
N PHE A 176 17.10 -5.52 37.90
CA PHE A 176 17.15 -4.42 36.95
C PHE A 176 16.60 -4.82 35.58
N ASP A 177 16.82 -6.07 35.14
CA ASP A 177 16.21 -6.60 33.92
C ASP A 177 14.68 -6.57 33.99
N LEU A 178 14.09 -6.89 35.15
CA LEU A 178 12.63 -6.80 35.34
C LEU A 178 12.12 -5.35 35.24
N ILE A 179 12.89 -4.38 35.73
CA ILE A 179 12.55 -2.95 35.58
C ILE A 179 12.65 -2.53 34.12
N GLU A 180 13.73 -2.92 33.43
CA GLU A 180 13.93 -2.64 32.01
C GLU A 180 12.82 -3.25 31.16
N CYS A 181 12.44 -4.51 31.43
CA CYS A 181 11.34 -5.21 30.77
C CYS A 181 10.01 -4.43 30.88
N LEU A 182 9.69 -3.86 32.06
CA LEU A 182 8.51 -3.01 32.23
C LEU A 182 8.64 -1.71 31.42
N ILE A 183 9.81 -1.07 31.44
CA ILE A 183 10.05 0.16 30.67
C ILE A 183 9.91 -0.09 29.16
N GLN A 184 10.54 -1.13 28.63
CA GLN A 184 10.44 -1.50 27.21
C GLN A 184 8.98 -1.77 26.82
N ARG A 185 8.25 -2.54 27.62
CA ARG A 185 6.87 -2.94 27.33
C ARG A 185 5.86 -1.80 27.44
N ASP A 186 5.96 -0.96 28.46
CA ASP A 186 4.96 0.08 28.75
C ASP A 186 5.25 1.41 28.05
N PHE A 187 6.50 1.70 27.73
CA PHE A 187 6.92 2.94 27.07
C PHE A 187 7.34 2.74 25.61
N ALA A 188 7.32 1.50 25.09
CA ALA A 188 7.87 1.15 23.78
C ALA A 188 9.32 1.63 23.62
N TYR A 189 10.10 1.57 24.72
CA TYR A 189 11.48 2.02 24.72
C TYR A 189 12.35 1.00 23.98
N ALA A 190 12.91 1.41 22.85
CA ALA A 190 13.85 0.58 22.13
C ALA A 190 15.26 0.71 22.70
N THR A 191 15.86 -0.41 23.07
CA THR A 191 17.26 -0.61 23.48
C THR A 191 18.15 -0.92 22.27
N ASP A 192 19.47 -1.03 22.47
CA ASP A 192 20.42 -1.25 21.37
C ASP A 192 20.30 -2.64 20.73
N ASP A 193 19.99 -3.66 21.53
CA ASP A 193 19.65 -5.02 21.13
C ASP A 193 18.43 -5.05 20.19
N ILE A 194 17.35 -4.32 20.49
CA ILE A 194 16.18 -4.16 19.58
C ILE A 194 16.63 -3.57 18.23
N ARG A 195 17.42 -2.48 18.24
CA ARG A 195 17.86 -1.82 17.01
C ARG A 195 18.76 -2.71 16.15
N ARG A 196 19.65 -3.45 16.78
CA ARG A 196 20.54 -4.40 16.10
C ARG A 196 19.77 -5.61 15.57
N SER A 197 18.85 -6.15 16.36
CA SER A 197 17.95 -7.22 15.93
C SER A 197 17.14 -6.81 14.71
N TYR A 198 16.56 -5.61 14.72
CA TYR A 198 15.87 -5.03 13.57
C TYR A 198 16.79 -4.95 12.34
N ALA A 199 18.00 -4.42 12.50
CA ALA A 199 18.96 -4.31 11.40
C ALA A 199 19.32 -5.68 10.80
N LEU A 200 19.59 -6.67 11.64
CA LEU A 200 19.97 -8.03 11.22
C LEU A 200 18.81 -8.78 10.55
N VAL A 201 17.60 -8.71 11.12
CA VAL A 201 16.40 -9.34 10.53
C VAL A 201 16.09 -8.67 9.19
N LYS A 202 16.17 -7.34 9.11
CA LYS A 202 15.96 -6.59 7.87
C LYS A 202 17.02 -6.91 6.81
N GLU A 203 18.29 -6.98 7.20
CA GLU A 203 19.38 -7.36 6.31
C GLU A 203 19.17 -8.77 5.77
N ALA A 204 18.82 -9.73 6.63
CA ALA A 204 18.52 -11.10 6.23
C ALA A 204 17.29 -11.18 5.30
N LEU A 205 16.24 -10.39 5.53
CA LEU A 205 15.04 -10.36 4.66
C LEU A 205 15.31 -9.66 3.32
N LEU A 206 16.32 -8.81 3.24
CA LEU A 206 16.71 -8.13 2.00
C LEU A 206 17.82 -8.87 1.24
N ASP A 207 18.50 -9.82 1.90
CA ASP A 207 19.51 -10.68 1.29
C ASP A 207 18.81 -11.57 0.25
N PRO A 208 19.07 -11.38 -1.05
CA PRO A 208 18.38 -12.14 -2.08
C PRO A 208 18.74 -13.62 -2.03
N GLU A 209 19.90 -14.00 -1.45
CA GLU A 209 20.32 -15.39 -1.25
C GLU A 209 19.57 -16.06 -0.08
N CYS A 210 18.82 -15.29 0.70
CA CYS A 210 18.03 -15.78 1.82
C CYS A 210 16.56 -15.97 1.42
N ASP A 211 16.12 -17.22 1.37
CA ASP A 211 14.72 -17.57 1.09
C ASP A 211 13.85 -17.49 2.34
N LYS A 212 14.46 -17.59 3.53
CA LYS A 212 13.74 -17.71 4.79
C LYS A 212 14.51 -17.17 5.97
N VAL A 213 13.83 -16.34 6.76
CA VAL A 213 14.37 -15.82 8.02
C VAL A 213 13.56 -16.37 9.17
N VAL A 214 14.22 -17.02 10.12
CA VAL A 214 13.61 -17.59 11.32
C VAL A 214 14.05 -16.78 12.54
N LEU A 215 13.08 -16.17 13.23
CA LEU A 215 13.30 -15.38 14.43
C LEU A 215 12.80 -16.13 15.67
N LEU A 216 13.71 -16.53 16.53
CA LEU A 216 13.47 -17.24 17.79
C LEU A 216 13.55 -16.26 18.96
N LEU A 217 12.54 -16.22 19.82
CA LEU A 217 12.43 -15.25 20.91
C LEU A 217 12.16 -15.97 22.23
N HIS A 218 12.86 -15.62 23.31
CA HIS A 218 12.58 -16.15 24.66
C HIS A 218 12.28 -15.01 25.65
N SER A 219 11.21 -15.16 26.44
CA SER A 219 10.87 -14.22 27.53
C SER A 219 10.78 -12.75 27.09
N GLN A 220 11.64 -11.86 27.62
CA GLN A 220 11.77 -10.44 27.23
C GLN A 220 12.11 -10.26 25.74
N GLY A 221 12.85 -11.19 25.13
CA GLY A 221 13.08 -11.20 23.68
C GLY A 221 11.76 -11.21 22.89
N GLY A 222 10.65 -11.68 23.47
CA GLY A 222 9.32 -11.55 22.89
C GLY A 222 8.80 -10.09 22.80
N ILE A 223 9.12 -9.25 23.78
CA ILE A 223 8.83 -7.80 23.76
C ILE A 223 9.69 -7.12 22.69
N GLU A 224 10.99 -7.39 22.72
CA GLU A 224 11.95 -6.85 21.75
C GLU A 224 11.57 -7.24 20.31
N GLY A 225 11.30 -8.52 20.09
CA GLY A 225 10.86 -9.03 18.80
C GLY A 225 9.51 -8.45 18.37
N GLY A 226 8.57 -8.23 19.28
CA GLY A 226 7.31 -7.53 18.96
C GLY A 226 7.56 -6.12 18.40
N LEU A 227 8.45 -5.35 19.03
CA LEU A 227 8.85 -4.02 18.56
C LEU A 227 9.60 -4.08 17.21
N VAL A 228 10.48 -5.07 17.04
CA VAL A 228 11.15 -5.34 15.76
C VAL A 228 10.13 -5.61 14.65
N LEU A 229 9.14 -6.48 14.92
CA LEU A 229 8.10 -6.79 13.94
C LEU A 229 7.25 -5.58 13.59
N ASP A 230 6.89 -4.73 14.56
CA ASP A 230 6.13 -3.51 14.30
C ASP A 230 6.89 -2.55 13.36
N TRP A 231 8.20 -2.41 13.53
CA TRP A 231 9.03 -1.62 12.61
C TRP A 231 9.17 -2.27 11.23
N LEU A 232 9.32 -3.60 11.18
CA LEU A 232 9.39 -4.34 9.92
C LEU A 232 8.07 -4.26 9.14
N LEU A 233 6.93 -4.34 9.82
CA LEU A 233 5.59 -4.19 9.25
C LEU A 233 5.34 -2.78 8.69
N ASP A 234 5.96 -1.74 9.26
CA ASP A 234 5.87 -0.36 8.76
C ASP A 234 6.78 -0.09 7.56
N GLU A 235 7.96 -0.73 7.50
CA GLU A 235 8.99 -0.43 6.51
C GLU A 235 9.08 -1.41 5.33
N LEU A 236 8.80 -2.70 5.53
CA LEU A 236 9.01 -3.74 4.52
C LEU A 236 7.71 -4.17 3.83
N PRO A 237 7.75 -4.49 2.53
CA PRO A 237 6.61 -5.03 1.81
C PRO A 237 6.23 -6.43 2.31
N HIS A 238 4.93 -6.77 2.21
CA HIS A 238 4.39 -8.06 2.65
C HIS A 238 5.07 -9.27 2.02
N ASP A 239 5.51 -9.19 0.76
CA ASP A 239 6.14 -10.31 0.07
C ASP A 239 7.46 -10.71 0.75
N LEU A 240 8.25 -9.74 1.22
CA LEU A 240 9.47 -10.02 1.99
C LEU A 240 9.14 -10.51 3.39
N LEU A 241 8.16 -9.87 4.05
CA LEU A 241 7.72 -10.28 5.38
C LEU A 241 7.13 -11.70 5.42
N HIS A 242 6.61 -12.20 4.29
CA HIS A 242 6.11 -13.56 4.19
C HIS A 242 7.22 -14.61 4.37
N HIS A 243 8.47 -14.26 4.08
CA HIS A 243 9.64 -15.12 4.28
C HIS A 243 10.10 -15.16 5.75
N LEU A 244 9.50 -14.34 6.62
CA LEU A 244 9.77 -14.33 8.06
C LEU A 244 8.89 -15.36 8.78
N GLU A 245 9.52 -16.21 9.57
CA GLU A 245 8.88 -17.11 10.53
C GLU A 245 9.30 -16.72 11.95
N VAL A 246 8.34 -16.62 12.87
CA VAL A 246 8.59 -16.16 14.24
C VAL A 246 8.13 -17.21 15.25
N TYR A 247 9.04 -17.59 16.16
CA TYR A 247 8.75 -18.58 17.19
C TYR A 247 9.14 -18.05 18.55
N THR A 248 8.23 -18.12 19.51
CA THR A 248 8.45 -17.53 20.83
C THR A 248 8.29 -18.53 21.96
N PHE A 249 9.16 -18.48 22.97
CA PHE A 249 9.14 -19.28 24.18
C PHE A 249 8.86 -18.39 25.39
N GLY A 250 7.69 -18.53 26.01
CA GLY A 250 7.30 -17.72 27.18
C GLY A 250 7.19 -16.22 26.90
N ASN A 251 6.59 -15.84 25.78
CA ASN A 251 6.59 -14.44 25.30
C ASN A 251 5.95 -13.46 26.30
N ALA A 252 6.74 -12.47 26.74
CA ALA A 252 6.39 -11.44 27.72
C ALA A 252 5.63 -10.24 27.13
N ALA A 253 5.51 -10.15 25.81
CA ALA A 253 4.88 -9.03 25.11
C ALA A 253 3.38 -8.92 25.45
N ASN A 254 2.87 -7.69 25.44
CA ASN A 254 1.45 -7.40 25.64
C ASN A 254 0.65 -7.35 24.32
N HIS A 255 1.34 -7.39 23.18
CA HIS A 255 0.78 -7.51 21.85
C HIS A 255 1.77 -8.18 20.90
N PHE A 256 1.27 -8.74 19.80
CA PHE A 256 2.08 -9.31 18.72
C PHE A 256 1.28 -9.18 17.41
N ASN A 257 1.69 -8.24 16.56
CA ASN A 257 0.93 -7.86 15.37
C ASN A 257 1.27 -8.76 14.17
N ASN A 258 0.25 -9.22 13.45
CA ASN A 258 0.37 -9.82 12.12
C ASN A 258 -0.92 -9.56 11.36
N PRO A 259 -1.08 -8.37 10.75
CA PRO A 259 -2.33 -8.00 10.10
C PRO A 259 -2.66 -8.98 8.98
N ARG A 260 -3.89 -9.52 9.02
CA ARG A 260 -4.46 -10.32 7.94
C ARG A 260 -4.79 -9.39 6.79
N TRP A 261 -4.35 -9.75 5.60
CA TRP A 261 -4.76 -9.10 4.38
C TRP A 261 -5.78 -9.98 3.66
N THR A 262 -6.86 -9.35 3.22
CA THR A 262 -7.91 -9.99 2.45
C THR A 262 -7.77 -9.61 1.00
N LYS A 263 -7.78 -10.62 0.12
CA LYS A 263 -8.30 -10.42 -1.24
C LYS A 263 -9.83 -10.41 -1.18
N LEU A 264 -10.45 -9.51 -0.40
CA LEU A 264 -11.91 -9.44 -0.36
C LEU A 264 -12.43 -8.58 -1.52
N PRO A 265 -13.40 -9.09 -2.32
CA PRO A 265 -14.35 -8.25 -3.01
C PRO A 265 -15.19 -7.48 -1.98
N ARG A 266 -15.66 -6.27 -2.30
CA ARG A 266 -16.58 -5.48 -1.44
C ARG A 266 -17.75 -6.33 -0.91
N PRO A 267 -18.24 -6.12 0.32
CA PRO A 267 -19.37 -6.86 0.87
C PRO A 267 -20.68 -6.48 0.16
N GLN A 268 -21.29 -7.42 -0.54
CA GLN A 268 -22.75 -7.45 -0.73
C GLN A 268 -23.38 -8.16 0.47
N ARG A 269 -24.57 -7.72 0.89
CA ARG A 269 -25.43 -8.48 1.81
C ARG A 269 -25.72 -9.85 1.19
N VAL A 270 -24.99 -10.89 1.58
CA VAL A 270 -25.35 -12.29 1.34
C VAL A 270 -24.97 -13.09 2.59
N SER A 271 -25.88 -13.98 2.97
CA SER A 271 -25.82 -14.90 4.10
C SER A 271 -24.54 -15.74 4.16
N THR A 272 -23.95 -15.80 5.34
CA THR A 272 -22.91 -16.73 5.82
C THR A 272 -23.25 -18.18 5.48
N PRO A 273 -22.54 -18.82 4.53
CA PRO A 273 -21.40 -19.69 4.89
C PRO A 273 -20.21 -19.76 3.90
N ASP A 274 -20.20 -19.04 2.77
CA ASP A 274 -19.18 -19.24 1.70
C ASP A 274 -17.90 -18.37 1.81
N LEU A 275 -17.61 -17.76 2.96
CA LEU A 275 -16.51 -16.79 3.16
C LEU A 275 -15.14 -17.42 3.50
N VAL A 276 -14.94 -18.73 3.34
CA VAL A 276 -13.82 -19.43 4.00
C VAL A 276 -12.47 -19.43 3.24
N HIS A 277 -12.36 -18.94 1.99
CA HIS A 277 -11.08 -19.01 1.27
C HIS A 277 -10.67 -17.71 0.54
N GLN A 278 -9.83 -16.88 1.18
CA GLN A 278 -8.66 -16.13 0.63
C GLN A 278 -8.17 -15.02 1.59
N PHE A 279 -7.65 -15.42 2.76
CA PHE A 279 -6.91 -14.55 3.67
C PHE A 279 -5.41 -14.88 3.56
N GLY A 280 -4.55 -13.88 3.38
CA GLY A 280 -3.11 -14.04 3.57
C GLY A 280 -2.66 -13.33 4.86
N GLN A 281 -1.59 -13.81 5.49
CA GLN A 281 -0.94 -13.15 6.63
C GLN A 281 0.28 -12.38 6.13
N SER A 282 0.68 -11.31 6.83
CA SER A 282 1.83 -10.48 6.45
C SER A 282 3.15 -11.17 6.77
N ILE A 283 3.24 -11.77 7.96
CA ILE A 283 4.32 -12.67 8.38
C ILE A 283 3.88 -14.09 8.11
N GLY A 284 4.75 -14.90 7.49
CA GLY A 284 4.40 -16.23 6.98
C GLY A 284 3.90 -17.18 8.06
N HIS A 285 4.62 -17.27 9.18
CA HIS A 285 4.26 -18.12 10.31
C HIS A 285 4.62 -17.49 11.64
N ILE A 286 3.71 -17.57 12.62
CA ILE A 286 3.98 -17.21 14.01
C ILE A 286 3.48 -18.32 14.94
N GLU A 287 4.36 -18.85 15.79
CA GLU A 287 3.98 -19.79 16.86
C GLU A 287 4.51 -19.36 18.23
N HIS A 288 3.69 -19.56 19.25
CA HIS A 288 3.95 -19.24 20.63
C HIS A 288 3.91 -20.51 21.48
N TYR A 289 4.97 -20.76 22.22
CA TYR A 289 5.12 -21.87 23.14
C TYR A 289 5.09 -21.34 24.57
N ALA A 290 4.14 -21.80 25.37
CA ALA A 290 3.90 -21.32 26.73
C ALA A 290 3.77 -22.46 27.73
N ASN A 291 4.28 -22.27 28.95
CA ASN A 291 4.01 -23.13 30.10
C ASN A 291 2.82 -22.53 30.86
N ALA A 292 1.81 -23.34 31.21
CA ALA A 292 0.56 -22.85 31.81
C ALA A 292 0.74 -22.19 33.18
N ALA A 293 1.80 -22.56 33.92
CA ALA A 293 2.14 -22.01 35.22
C ALA A 293 3.37 -21.08 35.19
N ASP A 294 3.79 -20.65 34.00
CA ASP A 294 4.82 -19.61 33.84
C ASP A 294 4.20 -18.22 34.06
N ILE A 295 4.68 -17.48 35.05
CA ILE A 295 4.21 -16.12 35.38
C ILE A 295 4.39 -15.13 34.23
N VAL A 296 5.43 -15.28 33.41
CA VAL A 296 5.70 -14.38 32.27
C VAL A 296 4.71 -14.66 31.15
N ALA A 297 4.49 -15.92 30.79
CA ALA A 297 3.41 -16.28 29.87
C ALA A 297 2.03 -15.87 30.43
N LEU A 298 1.77 -16.06 31.73
CA LEU A 298 0.53 -15.65 32.43
C LEU A 298 0.31 -14.14 32.46
N GLY A 299 1.38 -13.35 32.39
CA GLY A 299 1.35 -11.88 32.29
C GLY A 299 1.57 -11.34 30.88
N GLY A 300 1.82 -12.21 29.91
CA GLY A 300 2.09 -11.92 28.50
C GLY A 300 1.12 -12.69 27.61
N VAL A 301 1.63 -13.60 26.78
CA VAL A 301 0.82 -14.32 25.77
C VAL A 301 -0.49 -14.91 26.31
N LEU A 302 -0.48 -15.60 27.46
CA LEU A 302 -1.68 -16.24 28.02
C LEU A 302 -2.70 -15.24 28.60
N HIS A 303 -2.30 -14.01 28.88
CA HIS A 303 -3.22 -12.96 29.33
C HIS A 303 -3.89 -12.25 28.16
N PHE A 304 -3.13 -12.02 27.08
CA PHE A 304 -3.54 -11.14 26.00
C PHE A 304 -4.08 -11.88 24.77
N VAL A 305 -3.88 -13.20 24.66
CA VAL A 305 -4.34 -14.02 23.51
C VAL A 305 -5.87 -14.01 23.33
N ASP A 306 -6.63 -13.91 24.42
CA ASP A 306 -8.10 -13.87 24.38
C ASP A 306 -8.63 -12.52 23.86
N ILE A 307 -7.77 -11.52 23.70
CA ILE A 307 -8.18 -10.20 23.25
C ILE A 307 -8.13 -10.14 21.72
N PRO A 308 -9.26 -9.86 21.04
CA PRO A 308 -9.30 -9.76 19.60
C PRO A 308 -8.25 -8.78 19.06
N ASN A 309 -7.53 -9.20 18.02
CA ASN A 309 -6.54 -8.39 17.33
C ASN A 309 -5.33 -7.91 18.16
N ARG A 310 -5.06 -8.53 19.31
CA ARG A 310 -3.93 -8.17 20.16
C ARG A 310 -2.74 -9.12 20.03
N TYR A 311 -2.99 -10.41 19.83
CA TYR A 311 -1.95 -11.43 19.79
C TYR A 311 -2.20 -12.38 18.62
N MET A 312 -1.30 -12.40 17.64
CA MET A 312 -1.44 -13.18 16.41
C MET A 312 -0.46 -14.35 16.37
N GLY A 313 -0.95 -15.54 16.02
CA GLY A 313 -0.12 -16.75 15.87
C GLY A 313 -0.75 -17.97 16.53
N ARG A 314 -0.17 -19.16 16.32
CA ARG A 314 -0.61 -20.39 16.97
C ARG A 314 -0.06 -20.46 18.39
N LEU A 315 -0.90 -20.76 19.37
CA LEU A 315 -0.47 -20.95 20.76
C LEU A 315 -0.47 -22.43 21.16
N PHE A 316 0.67 -22.91 21.63
CA PHE A 316 0.88 -24.23 22.20
C PHE A 316 1.16 -24.10 23.71
N VAL A 317 0.28 -24.68 24.54
CA VAL A 317 0.35 -24.56 26.00
C VAL A 317 0.68 -25.91 26.63
N ARG A 318 1.79 -25.98 27.35
CA ARG A 318 2.19 -27.15 28.14
C ARG A 318 1.66 -27.02 29.57
N PRO A 319 0.99 -28.04 30.15
CA PRO A 319 0.39 -27.99 31.49
C PRO A 319 1.45 -28.16 32.60
N ASN A 320 2.42 -27.26 32.68
CA ASN A 320 3.50 -27.30 33.68
C ASN A 320 4.07 -25.88 33.92
N SER A 321 5.12 -25.78 34.74
CA SER A 321 5.86 -24.55 35.05
C SER A 321 7.24 -24.52 34.40
N GLY A 322 8.00 -23.45 34.69
CA GLY A 322 9.38 -23.22 34.25
C GLY A 322 9.45 -22.09 33.23
N HIS A 323 10.32 -21.11 33.47
CA HIS A 323 10.44 -19.96 32.58
C HIS A 323 11.85 -19.39 32.42
N LEU A 324 12.51 -19.03 33.54
CA LEU A 324 13.71 -18.18 33.53
C LEU A 324 14.80 -18.73 32.60
N PHE A 325 14.97 -20.05 32.60
CA PHE A 325 15.89 -20.75 31.73
C PHE A 325 15.16 -21.29 30.51
N ASN A 326 15.72 -21.04 29.33
CA ASN A 326 15.11 -21.45 28.06
C ASN A 326 15.09 -22.99 27.93
N MET A 327 15.99 -23.72 28.62
CA MET A 327 15.92 -25.19 28.73
C MET A 327 14.54 -25.70 29.20
N HIS A 328 13.77 -24.93 29.99
CA HIS A 328 12.44 -25.35 30.43
C HIS A 328 11.46 -25.50 29.25
N TYR A 329 11.72 -24.82 28.13
CA TYR A 329 11.01 -25.02 26.88
C TYR A 329 11.72 -26.06 26.02
N LEU A 330 13.00 -25.83 25.69
CA LEU A 330 13.74 -26.65 24.72
C LEU A 330 13.83 -28.11 25.12
N SER A 331 14.21 -28.43 26.36
CA SER A 331 14.42 -29.81 26.81
C SER A 331 13.11 -30.61 26.91
N ASN A 332 11.98 -29.93 27.09
CA ASN A 332 10.65 -30.56 27.20
C ASN A 332 9.91 -30.65 25.86
N MET A 333 10.10 -29.67 24.98
CA MET A 333 9.39 -29.58 23.70
C MET A 333 10.19 -30.21 22.56
N PHE A 334 11.52 -30.17 22.65
CA PHE A 334 12.49 -30.70 21.69
C PHE A 334 13.51 -31.62 22.39
N THR A 335 12.99 -32.63 23.09
CA THR A 335 13.82 -33.54 23.88
C THR A 335 14.85 -34.24 23.01
N LEU A 336 16.13 -34.00 23.28
CA LEU A 336 17.26 -34.65 22.62
C LEU A 336 17.43 -36.10 23.11
N GLY A 337 17.99 -36.99 22.30
CA GLY A 337 18.39 -38.35 22.63
C GLY A 337 19.86 -38.42 23.06
N PRO A 338 20.40 -39.62 23.32
CA PRO A 338 21.82 -39.82 23.60
C PRO A 338 22.75 -39.45 22.43
N ASP A 339 22.23 -39.47 21.21
CA ASP A 339 22.90 -39.14 19.95
C ASP A 339 22.83 -37.65 19.58
N MET A 340 22.36 -36.80 20.50
CA MET A 340 22.14 -35.37 20.29
C MET A 340 21.13 -35.05 19.17
N LYS A 341 20.24 -35.99 18.82
CA LYS A 341 19.11 -35.76 17.94
C LYS A 341 17.80 -35.66 18.73
N VAL A 342 16.89 -34.82 18.30
CA VAL A 342 15.54 -34.70 18.86
C VAL A 342 14.79 -36.02 18.67
N LEU A 343 14.22 -36.55 19.75
CA LEU A 343 13.41 -37.77 19.74
C LEU A 343 12.12 -37.57 18.93
N ASP A 344 11.65 -38.60 18.23
CA ASP A 344 10.41 -38.54 17.44
C ASP A 344 9.11 -38.46 18.28
N SER A 345 9.23 -38.70 19.58
CA SER A 345 8.13 -38.68 20.54
C SER A 345 8.58 -38.02 21.83
N ASN A 346 7.73 -37.15 22.39
CA ASN A 346 7.90 -36.65 23.75
C ASN A 346 6.53 -36.33 24.36
N PRO A 347 6.42 -36.29 25.71
CA PRO A 347 5.13 -36.16 26.39
C PRO A 347 4.30 -34.95 25.96
N PHE A 348 4.93 -33.86 25.53
CA PHE A 348 4.22 -32.65 25.09
C PHE A 348 3.79 -32.73 23.62
N MET A 349 4.71 -33.11 22.74
CA MET A 349 4.48 -33.21 21.30
C MET A 349 3.48 -34.31 20.93
N ASP A 350 3.32 -35.32 21.80
CA ASP A 350 2.33 -36.39 21.66
C ASP A 350 0.99 -36.11 22.34
N MET A 351 0.81 -34.96 23.00
CA MET A 351 -0.49 -34.57 23.55
C MET A 351 -1.52 -34.42 22.44
N GLU A 352 -2.73 -34.95 22.66
CA GLU A 352 -3.85 -34.80 21.73
C GLU A 352 -4.40 -33.37 21.75
N VAL A 353 -4.87 -32.92 20.59
CA VAL A 353 -5.53 -31.63 20.38
C VAL A 353 -7.03 -31.77 20.58
N GLU A 354 -7.60 -31.03 21.52
CA GLU A 354 -9.05 -31.05 21.77
C GLU A 354 -9.87 -30.45 20.60
N PRO A 355 -11.01 -31.03 20.20
CA PRO A 355 -11.76 -30.63 18.99
C PRO A 355 -12.36 -29.22 19.00
N TRP A 356 -12.61 -28.63 20.18
CA TRP A 356 -13.22 -27.29 20.30
C TRP A 356 -12.33 -26.16 19.75
N ALA A 357 -11.06 -26.44 19.50
CA ALA A 357 -10.10 -25.55 18.84
C ALA A 357 -10.43 -25.25 17.35
N THR A 358 -11.43 -25.93 16.77
CA THR A 358 -11.79 -25.84 15.33
C THR A 358 -13.13 -25.14 15.04
N ALA A 359 -13.81 -24.56 16.04
CA ALA A 359 -15.15 -23.96 15.85
C ALA A 359 -15.18 -22.43 16.06
N GLY A 360 -15.26 -21.70 14.95
CA GLY A 360 -16.16 -20.56 14.68
C GLY A 360 -16.05 -19.31 15.53
N ILE A 361 -15.36 -18.27 15.04
CA ILE A 361 -15.72 -16.88 15.41
C ILE A 361 -16.78 -16.39 14.42
N ASN A 362 -18.03 -16.82 14.63
CA ASN A 362 -19.26 -16.09 14.30
C ASN A 362 -20.47 -16.86 14.84
N GLY A 363 -20.89 -16.53 16.06
CA GLY A 363 -22.19 -16.93 16.61
C GLY A 363 -22.13 -17.65 17.95
N TYR A 364 -22.08 -16.89 19.05
CA TYR A 364 -22.64 -17.38 20.32
C TYR A 364 -23.15 -16.19 21.15
N ASP A 365 -24.45 -15.95 21.07
CA ASP A 365 -25.22 -15.07 21.97
C ASP A 365 -25.61 -15.87 23.22
N GLY A 366 -24.69 -16.01 24.17
CA GLY A 366 -24.93 -16.64 25.47
C GLY A 366 -24.33 -15.83 26.62
N PRO A 367 -24.89 -15.91 27.85
CA PRO A 367 -24.43 -15.09 28.97
C PRO A 367 -23.00 -15.46 29.38
N PRO A 368 -22.23 -14.52 29.99
CA PRO A 368 -20.81 -14.68 30.23
C PRO A 368 -20.58 -15.66 31.37
N HIS A 369 -20.42 -16.94 31.05
CA HIS A 369 -19.91 -17.90 32.02
C HIS A 369 -18.40 -17.75 32.13
N ARG A 370 -17.94 -17.36 33.33
CA ARG A 370 -16.56 -17.52 33.79
C ARG A 370 -16.15 -18.99 33.66
N VAL A 371 -15.45 -19.36 32.59
CA VAL A 371 -14.86 -20.70 32.47
C VAL A 371 -13.38 -20.63 32.83
N ARG A 372 -13.04 -21.39 33.88
CA ARG A 372 -11.70 -21.70 34.37
C ARG A 372 -10.82 -22.23 33.22
N TYR A 373 -9.56 -21.80 33.24
CA TYR A 373 -8.39 -22.40 32.57
C TYR A 373 -8.63 -23.86 32.15
N GLN A 374 -8.72 -24.11 30.84
CA GLN A 374 -8.64 -25.46 30.26
C GLN A 374 -7.43 -25.51 29.32
N PRO A 375 -6.54 -26.51 29.47
CA PRO A 375 -5.33 -26.63 28.66
C PRO A 375 -5.69 -27.30 27.33
N THR A 376 -5.55 -26.62 26.19
CA THR A 376 -5.12 -27.14 24.86
C THR A 376 -5.48 -26.12 23.73
N ILE A 377 -4.49 -25.65 22.96
CA ILE A 377 -3.98 -26.06 21.62
C ILE A 377 -4.67 -25.31 20.45
N ALA A 378 -3.86 -24.51 19.73
CA ALA A 378 -4.05 -23.94 18.40
C ALA A 378 -5.41 -23.28 18.09
N ARG A 379 -5.50 -21.95 18.27
CA ARG A 379 -6.66 -21.14 17.90
C ARG A 379 -6.41 -20.38 16.59
N ASP A 380 -6.64 -21.02 15.45
CA ASP A 380 -6.83 -20.33 14.16
C ASP A 380 -7.61 -21.21 13.17
N GLU A 381 -8.82 -20.79 12.77
CA GLU A 381 -9.66 -21.50 11.78
C GLU A 381 -9.02 -21.57 10.38
N ALA A 382 -8.00 -20.75 10.07
CA ALA A 382 -7.48 -20.62 8.71
C ALA A 382 -6.46 -21.70 8.29
N PHE A 383 -6.16 -22.68 9.15
CA PHE A 383 -5.04 -23.59 8.92
C PHE A 383 -5.36 -25.06 9.25
N LEU A 384 -6.42 -25.61 8.68
CA LEU A 384 -6.38 -27.00 8.25
C LEU A 384 -5.71 -27.01 6.86
N PRO A 385 -4.47 -27.50 6.72
CA PRO A 385 -3.95 -27.83 5.40
C PRO A 385 -4.99 -28.68 4.67
N ALA A 386 -5.27 -28.39 3.40
CA ALA A 386 -6.17 -29.22 2.59
C ALA A 386 -5.78 -30.71 2.62
N SER A 387 -4.50 -31.01 2.90
CA SER A 387 -3.97 -32.36 3.10
C SER A 387 -4.42 -33.04 4.41
N LEU A 388 -4.66 -32.29 5.49
CA LEU A 388 -5.14 -32.83 6.77
C LEU A 388 -6.66 -33.04 6.78
N SER A 389 -7.41 -32.17 6.08
CA SER A 389 -8.84 -32.40 5.80
C SER A 389 -9.04 -33.56 4.82
N LEU A 390 -8.15 -33.75 3.84
CA LEU A 390 -8.09 -34.96 3.00
C LEU A 390 -7.69 -36.22 3.78
N GLN A 391 -6.77 -36.13 4.74
CA GLN A 391 -6.43 -37.27 5.62
C GLN A 391 -7.60 -37.68 6.51
N GLN A 392 -8.35 -36.72 7.09
CA GLN A 392 -9.60 -37.01 7.80
C GLN A 392 -10.65 -37.67 6.89
N SER A 393 -10.75 -37.25 5.63
CA SER A 393 -11.68 -37.85 4.66
C SER A 393 -11.24 -39.23 4.17
N GLN A 394 -9.94 -39.55 4.21
CA GLN A 394 -9.41 -40.84 3.78
C GLN A 394 -9.32 -41.87 4.91
N THR A 395 -9.23 -41.46 6.17
CA THR A 395 -9.29 -42.37 7.32
C THR A 395 -10.73 -42.68 7.74
N ASN A 396 -11.53 -43.22 6.81
CA ASN A 396 -12.69 -44.01 7.20
C ASN A 396 -12.19 -45.30 7.86
N GLY A 397 -11.97 -45.29 9.19
CA GLY A 397 -11.95 -46.52 10.00
C GLY A 397 -10.86 -46.71 11.06
N ILE A 398 -9.89 -45.82 11.26
CA ILE A 398 -8.92 -45.96 12.36
C ILE A 398 -8.69 -44.60 13.03
N GLY A 399 -9.36 -44.37 14.17
CA GLY A 399 -9.25 -43.13 14.94
C GLY A 399 -7.85 -42.95 15.55
N ARG A 400 -7.01 -42.12 14.91
CA ARG A 400 -5.85 -41.51 15.56
C ARG A 400 -6.20 -40.05 15.88
N GLY A 401 -6.21 -39.68 17.16
CA GLY A 401 -6.31 -38.30 17.59
C GLY A 401 -5.14 -37.47 17.05
N LEU A 402 -5.40 -36.25 16.59
CA LEU A 402 -4.38 -35.32 16.11
C LEU A 402 -3.54 -34.84 17.29
N ARG A 403 -2.21 -34.76 17.13
CA ARG A 403 -1.27 -34.42 18.21
C ARG A 403 -0.62 -33.05 17.97
N VAL A 404 -0.06 -32.43 19.01
CA VAL A 404 0.65 -31.13 18.92
C VAL A 404 1.69 -31.13 17.79
N LYS A 405 2.46 -32.22 17.65
CA LYS A 405 3.48 -32.36 16.60
C LYS A 405 2.96 -32.30 15.17
N ASP A 406 1.68 -32.62 14.96
CA ASP A 406 1.06 -32.59 13.63
C ASP A 406 0.73 -31.13 13.21
N PHE A 407 0.67 -30.20 14.16
CA PHE A 407 0.39 -28.78 13.94
C PHE A 407 1.60 -27.87 14.09
N SER A 408 2.60 -28.25 14.89
CA SER A 408 3.81 -27.44 15.09
C SER A 408 4.67 -27.44 13.82
N ARG A 409 4.83 -26.26 13.20
CA ARG A 409 5.76 -26.07 12.09
C ARG A 409 7.20 -26.10 12.58
N LEU A 410 7.50 -25.51 13.74
CA LEU A 410 8.84 -25.55 14.32
C LEU A 410 9.33 -27.00 14.54
N TRP A 411 8.43 -27.91 14.92
CA TRP A 411 8.72 -29.33 15.09
C TRP A 411 9.20 -30.03 13.81
N GLN A 412 8.83 -29.52 12.63
CA GLN A 412 9.28 -30.07 11.35
C GLN A 412 10.74 -29.75 11.03
N TYR A 413 11.31 -28.72 11.66
CA TYR A 413 12.71 -28.35 11.51
C TYR A 413 13.67 -29.22 12.32
N ARG A 414 13.17 -30.03 13.26
CA ARG A 414 14.00 -30.85 14.15
C ARG A 414 14.95 -31.74 13.34
N ASN A 415 16.15 -31.98 13.87
CA ASN A 415 17.16 -32.85 13.26
C ASN A 415 17.58 -32.43 11.83
N GLY A 416 17.47 -31.15 11.48
CA GLY A 416 17.80 -30.70 10.13
C GLY A 416 16.67 -30.90 9.11
N GLY A 417 15.45 -31.25 9.53
CA GLY A 417 14.30 -31.35 8.63
C GLY A 417 13.83 -29.99 8.10
N SER A 418 12.96 -29.96 7.10
CA SER A 418 12.32 -28.74 6.60
C SER A 418 10.84 -29.00 6.32
N PRO A 419 9.93 -28.05 6.60
CA PRO A 419 8.52 -28.17 6.25
C PRO A 419 8.32 -28.40 4.75
N LYS A 420 7.39 -29.29 4.37
CA LYS A 420 6.99 -29.46 2.95
C LYS A 420 6.13 -28.27 2.54
N GLU A 421 6.58 -27.48 1.58
CA GLU A 421 5.80 -26.38 1.03
C GLU A 421 4.63 -26.91 0.19
N ILE A 422 3.41 -26.41 0.43
CA ILE A 422 2.30 -26.62 -0.49
C ILE A 422 2.58 -25.75 -1.70
N GLU A 423 2.81 -26.36 -2.85
CA GLU A 423 3.06 -25.72 -4.14
C GLU A 423 1.96 -24.69 -4.50
N ALA A 424 2.12 -23.45 -4.05
CA ALA A 424 1.62 -22.29 -4.77
C ALA A 424 2.70 -21.89 -5.76
N ARG A 425 2.59 -22.41 -6.98
CA ARG A 425 3.43 -22.06 -8.14
C ARG A 425 3.83 -20.57 -8.13
N HIS A 426 5.10 -20.30 -7.92
CA HIS A 426 5.89 -19.39 -8.75
C HIS A 426 7.31 -19.95 -8.85
N ASN A 427 7.69 -20.31 -10.08
CA ASN A 427 8.96 -20.92 -10.42
C ASN A 427 10.16 -20.02 -10.01
N GLY A 428 11.14 -20.64 -9.35
CA GLY A 428 12.49 -20.85 -9.90
C GLY A 428 13.35 -19.64 -10.27
N ASP A 429 14.48 -19.55 -9.57
CA ASP A 429 15.79 -19.02 -10.00
C ASP A 429 16.02 -17.51 -9.92
N THR A 430 16.67 -17.03 -8.84
CA THR A 430 16.95 -15.60 -8.62
C THR A 430 18.38 -15.22 -8.30
N HIS A 431 19.41 -15.97 -8.74
CA HIS A 431 20.80 -15.48 -8.61
C HIS A 431 21.66 -15.42 -9.87
N GLU A 432 21.32 -16.15 -10.93
CA GLU A 432 21.95 -15.94 -12.25
C GLU A 432 21.13 -15.02 -13.18
N GLN A 433 19.98 -14.54 -12.71
CA GLN A 433 18.95 -13.93 -13.56
C GLN A 433 18.98 -12.41 -13.70
N ILE A 434 19.96 -11.69 -13.13
CA ILE A 434 20.04 -10.23 -13.33
C ILE A 434 20.42 -9.87 -14.78
N ILE A 435 21.00 -10.82 -15.53
CA ILE A 435 21.20 -10.71 -16.99
C ILE A 435 20.31 -11.70 -17.77
N GLY A 436 20.00 -12.87 -17.18
CA GLY A 436 19.18 -13.92 -17.80
C GLY A 436 17.68 -13.61 -17.92
N TYR A 437 17.04 -12.97 -16.92
CA TYR A 437 15.59 -12.70 -16.93
C TYR A 437 15.15 -11.68 -17.98
N PRO A 438 15.87 -10.57 -18.24
CA PRO A 438 15.58 -9.71 -19.39
C PRO A 438 15.78 -10.45 -20.71
N LEU A 439 16.82 -11.29 -20.81
CA LEU A 439 17.15 -12.03 -22.02
C LEU A 439 16.08 -13.10 -22.33
N TRP A 440 15.65 -13.86 -21.33
CA TRP A 440 14.55 -14.83 -21.43
C TRP A 440 13.24 -14.15 -21.81
N ASN A 441 12.91 -12.99 -21.20
CA ASN A 441 11.74 -12.22 -21.60
C ASN A 441 11.82 -11.76 -23.06
N VAL A 442 12.99 -11.36 -23.58
CA VAL A 442 13.15 -11.03 -25.00
C VAL A 442 12.97 -12.27 -25.88
N ILE A 443 13.57 -13.40 -25.49
CA ILE A 443 13.50 -14.69 -26.20
C ILE A 443 12.07 -15.26 -26.20
N TYR A 444 11.28 -15.02 -25.16
CA TYR A 444 9.88 -15.44 -25.07
C TYR A 444 8.95 -14.45 -25.79
N ASN A 445 9.08 -13.16 -25.50
CA ASN A 445 8.09 -12.15 -25.88
C ASN A 445 8.00 -11.90 -27.38
N ILE A 446 9.09 -12.14 -28.12
CA ILE A 446 9.14 -11.97 -29.56
C ILE A 446 8.50 -13.19 -30.29
N PRO A 447 9.05 -14.42 -30.21
CA PRO A 447 8.55 -15.56 -30.97
C PRO A 447 7.41 -16.37 -30.32
N PHE A 448 7.29 -16.41 -28.99
CA PHE A 448 6.38 -17.33 -28.29
C PHE A 448 5.17 -16.65 -27.64
N HIS A 449 5.20 -15.32 -27.50
CA HIS A 449 4.11 -14.59 -26.86
C HIS A 449 2.77 -14.75 -27.60
N PRO A 450 1.62 -14.86 -26.89
CA PRO A 450 0.30 -14.94 -27.52
C PRO A 450 -0.02 -13.79 -28.48
N LEU A 451 0.56 -12.61 -28.22
CA LEU A 451 0.41 -11.41 -29.06
C LEU A 451 1.45 -11.29 -30.19
N ARG A 452 2.22 -12.34 -30.52
CA ARG A 452 3.26 -12.31 -31.56
C ARG A 452 2.74 -11.98 -32.96
N GLU A 453 1.46 -12.26 -33.22
CA GLU A 453 0.82 -12.02 -34.52
C GLU A 453 0.47 -10.54 -34.75
N TYR A 454 0.43 -9.74 -33.68
CA TYR A 454 0.18 -8.31 -33.79
C TYR A 454 1.46 -7.57 -34.20
N PRO A 455 1.40 -6.70 -35.22
CA PRO A 455 2.58 -6.00 -35.71
C PRO A 455 3.06 -4.95 -34.71
N GLY A 456 4.37 -4.69 -34.68
CA GLY A 456 4.97 -3.68 -33.82
C GLY A 456 6.51 -3.79 -33.80
N PRO A 457 7.23 -2.77 -33.29
CA PRO A 457 8.68 -2.87 -33.16
C PRO A 457 9.07 -3.98 -32.20
N LYS A 458 10.06 -4.80 -32.59
CA LYS A 458 10.56 -5.90 -31.75
C LYS A 458 11.01 -5.43 -30.36
N LEU A 459 11.59 -4.24 -30.25
CA LEU A 459 12.01 -3.66 -28.95
C LEU A 459 10.81 -3.42 -28.01
N PHE A 460 9.69 -2.91 -28.54
CA PHE A 460 8.46 -2.68 -27.79
C PHE A 460 7.77 -4.01 -27.45
N ALA A 461 7.78 -4.97 -28.37
CA ALA A 461 7.27 -6.31 -28.11
C ALA A 461 8.10 -7.06 -27.06
N ALA A 462 9.40 -6.81 -26.97
CA ALA A 462 10.31 -7.51 -26.07
C ALA A 462 10.25 -7.02 -24.63
N SER A 463 10.08 -5.71 -24.41
CA SER A 463 10.16 -5.11 -23.07
C SER A 463 9.12 -4.02 -22.85
N THR A 464 8.44 -4.09 -21.69
CA THR A 464 7.56 -3.03 -21.22
C THR A 464 8.32 -1.72 -20.93
N PHE A 465 9.63 -1.79 -20.64
CA PHE A 465 10.44 -0.61 -20.33
C PHE A 465 10.40 0.45 -21.44
N THR A 466 10.41 0.02 -22.70
CA THR A 466 10.52 0.93 -23.86
C THR A 466 9.37 1.92 -23.94
N ILE A 467 8.11 1.49 -23.82
CA ILE A 467 6.97 2.41 -23.89
C ILE A 467 6.91 3.34 -22.67
N TYR A 468 7.25 2.82 -21.48
CA TYR A 468 7.26 3.64 -20.26
C TYR A 468 8.39 4.68 -20.26
N TYR A 469 9.54 4.38 -20.86
CA TYR A 469 10.61 5.36 -21.09
C TYR A 469 10.10 6.57 -21.89
N TYR A 470 9.39 6.34 -23.01
CA TYR A 470 8.81 7.44 -23.79
C TYR A 470 7.69 8.17 -23.05
N ARG A 471 6.85 7.45 -22.29
CA ARG A 471 5.77 8.05 -21.48
C ARG A 471 6.31 9.00 -20.40
N VAL A 472 7.33 8.57 -19.64
CA VAL A 472 7.94 9.39 -18.57
C VAL A 472 8.63 10.63 -19.13
N ARG A 473 9.13 10.59 -20.38
CA ARG A 473 9.71 11.75 -21.07
C ARG A 473 8.69 12.66 -21.75
N GLY A 474 7.40 12.33 -21.70
CA GLY A 474 6.33 13.06 -22.39
C GLY A 474 6.35 12.89 -23.92
N LEU A 475 6.96 11.82 -24.44
CA LEU A 475 7.11 11.54 -25.87
C LEU A 475 6.16 10.46 -26.39
N GLY A 476 5.38 9.83 -25.51
CA GLY A 476 4.45 8.75 -25.88
C GLY A 476 3.46 9.16 -26.97
N ALA A 477 2.90 10.37 -26.88
CA ALA A 477 1.99 10.91 -27.88
C ALA A 477 2.65 11.22 -29.23
N LYS A 478 3.97 11.27 -29.34
CA LYS A 478 4.71 11.42 -30.61
C LYS A 478 5.08 10.06 -31.20
N VAL A 479 5.52 9.14 -30.36
CA VAL A 479 6.00 7.81 -30.78
C VAL A 479 4.85 6.92 -31.25
N VAL A 480 3.75 6.85 -30.52
CA VAL A 480 2.64 5.93 -30.84
C VAL A 480 1.98 6.23 -32.20
N PRO A 481 1.71 7.49 -32.60
CA PRO A 481 1.25 7.79 -33.97
C PRO A 481 2.21 7.31 -35.05
N ALA A 482 3.53 7.53 -34.88
CA ALA A 482 4.54 7.07 -35.84
C ALA A 482 4.58 5.54 -35.97
N LEU A 483 4.29 4.81 -34.87
CA LEU A 483 4.14 3.36 -34.91
C LEU A 483 2.90 2.93 -35.69
N HIS A 484 1.77 3.62 -35.54
CA HIS A 484 0.56 3.33 -36.30
C HIS A 484 0.71 3.62 -37.81
N GLU A 485 1.45 4.66 -38.17
CA GLU A 485 1.78 4.94 -39.57
C GLU A 485 2.54 3.77 -40.21
N LYS A 486 3.54 3.24 -39.49
CA LYS A 486 4.42 2.17 -39.97
C LYS A 486 3.79 0.77 -39.93
N TYR A 487 3.09 0.42 -38.86
CA TYR A 487 2.66 -0.96 -38.58
C TYR A 487 1.17 -1.20 -38.81
N GLY A 488 0.36 -0.15 -38.97
CA GLY A 488 -1.06 -0.24 -39.30
C GLY A 488 -2.01 0.08 -38.14
N PRO A 489 -3.30 -0.32 -38.26
CA PRO A 489 -4.37 0.13 -37.37
C PRO A 489 -4.32 -0.46 -35.95
N ILE A 490 -3.69 -1.62 -35.77
CA ILE A 490 -3.54 -2.30 -34.49
C ILE A 490 -2.05 -2.58 -34.29
N VAL A 491 -1.46 -2.06 -33.21
CA VAL A 491 -0.02 -2.14 -32.97
C VAL A 491 0.29 -2.63 -31.56
N ARG A 492 1.20 -3.60 -31.44
CA ARG A 492 1.76 -4.04 -30.16
C ARG A 492 2.83 -3.07 -29.68
N ILE A 493 2.53 -2.32 -28.62
CA ILE A 493 3.39 -1.25 -28.07
C ILE A 493 4.03 -1.63 -26.73
N SER A 494 3.78 -2.83 -26.22
CA SER A 494 4.41 -3.44 -25.05
C SER A 494 4.23 -4.95 -25.16
N PRO A 495 4.93 -5.81 -24.39
CA PRO A 495 4.68 -7.25 -24.41
C PRO A 495 3.19 -7.60 -24.26
N ASN A 496 2.49 -6.95 -23.32
CA ASN A 496 1.06 -7.15 -23.01
C ASN A 496 0.19 -5.91 -23.29
N GLU A 497 0.56 -5.06 -24.27
CA GLU A 497 -0.22 -3.86 -24.59
C GLU A 497 -0.46 -3.70 -26.09
N LEU A 498 -1.73 -3.52 -26.48
CA LEU A 498 -2.17 -3.26 -27.85
C LEU A 498 -2.79 -1.86 -27.96
N SER A 499 -2.36 -1.12 -28.97
CA SER A 499 -2.88 0.19 -29.34
C SER A 499 -3.77 0.05 -30.59
N TYR A 500 -4.94 0.69 -30.57
CA TYR A 500 -5.93 0.64 -31.65
C TYR A 500 -6.23 2.04 -32.17
N ILE A 501 -6.44 2.18 -33.48
CA ILE A 501 -6.93 3.41 -34.10
C ILE A 501 -8.18 3.19 -34.98
N GLU A 502 -8.85 2.03 -34.86
CA GLU A 502 -10.09 1.73 -35.58
C GLU A 502 -11.31 2.20 -34.79
N SER A 503 -12.35 2.66 -35.50
CA SER A 503 -13.59 3.14 -34.89
C SER A 503 -14.33 2.04 -34.13
N GLN A 504 -14.34 0.81 -34.64
CA GLN A 504 -14.97 -0.36 -34.02
C GLN A 504 -14.43 -0.65 -32.61
N ALA A 505 -13.14 -0.37 -32.36
CA ALA A 505 -12.50 -0.58 -31.07
C ALA A 505 -13.18 0.20 -29.94
N TRP A 506 -13.79 1.37 -30.23
CA TRP A 506 -14.54 2.13 -29.23
C TRP A 506 -15.71 1.33 -28.68
N LYS A 507 -16.49 0.70 -29.56
CA LYS A 507 -17.64 -0.11 -29.18
C LYS A 507 -17.20 -1.37 -28.45
N ASP A 508 -16.16 -2.03 -28.94
CA ASP A 508 -15.70 -3.31 -28.37
C ASP A 508 -15.05 -3.14 -26.99
N ILE A 509 -14.24 -2.09 -26.81
CA ILE A 509 -13.47 -1.85 -25.57
C ILE A 509 -14.29 -1.04 -24.54
N PHE A 510 -14.98 0.02 -24.98
CA PHE A 510 -15.64 0.98 -24.09
C PHE A 510 -17.16 0.90 -24.09
N GLY A 511 -17.77 0.18 -25.05
CA GLY A 511 -19.22 0.06 -25.16
C GLY A 511 -19.88 -0.77 -24.05
N HIS A 512 -21.21 -0.75 -24.04
CA HIS A 512 -22.00 -1.61 -23.16
C HIS A 512 -21.88 -3.07 -23.63
N ARG A 513 -21.60 -3.99 -22.71
CA ARG A 513 -21.53 -5.43 -22.98
C ARG A 513 -22.88 -6.08 -22.71
N THR A 514 -23.34 -6.90 -23.65
CA THR A 514 -24.58 -7.69 -23.55
C THR A 514 -24.28 -9.11 -23.03
N GLY A 515 -25.31 -9.82 -22.55
CA GLY A 515 -25.20 -11.23 -22.14
C GLY A 515 -24.42 -11.48 -20.85
N GLY A 516 -24.44 -10.55 -19.88
CA GLY A 516 -23.81 -10.74 -18.57
C GLY A 516 -22.28 -10.65 -18.55
N LYS A 517 -21.63 -10.37 -19.69
CA LYS A 517 -20.17 -10.19 -19.76
C LYS A 517 -19.75 -8.88 -19.07
N PRO A 518 -18.70 -8.90 -18.23
CA PRO A 518 -18.23 -7.69 -17.56
C PRO A 518 -17.67 -6.65 -18.55
N SER A 519 -17.83 -5.37 -18.22
CA SER A 519 -17.13 -4.29 -18.92
C SER A 519 -15.63 -4.38 -18.66
N PHE A 520 -14.81 -3.86 -19.57
CA PHE A 520 -13.37 -3.83 -19.37
C PHE A 520 -13.05 -2.91 -18.17
N PRO A 521 -12.42 -3.41 -17.10
CA PRO A 521 -11.97 -2.55 -16.02
C PRO A 521 -10.87 -1.61 -16.53
N LYS A 522 -10.71 -0.48 -15.83
CA LYS A 522 -9.57 0.41 -16.06
C LYS A 522 -8.29 -0.33 -15.66
N ASP A 523 -7.19 -0.08 -16.38
CA ASP A 523 -5.89 -0.66 -16.02
C ASP A 523 -5.46 -0.15 -14.62
N PRO A 524 -5.27 -1.02 -13.62
CA PRO A 524 -4.87 -0.62 -12.28
C PRO A 524 -3.57 0.20 -12.24
N VAL A 525 -2.63 -0.08 -13.15
CA VAL A 525 -1.36 0.63 -13.25
C VAL A 525 -1.54 2.08 -13.71
N GLN A 526 -2.62 2.39 -14.44
CA GLN A 526 -2.94 3.75 -14.89
C GLN A 526 -3.70 4.58 -13.85
N LEU A 527 -4.19 3.98 -12.76
CA LEU A 527 -4.96 4.71 -11.74
C LEU A 527 -4.28 4.74 -10.38
N GLY A 528 -3.44 3.74 -10.08
CA GLY A 528 -2.82 3.56 -8.78
C GLY A 528 -3.80 3.16 -7.67
N PRO A 529 -3.30 2.92 -6.45
CA PRO A 529 -4.12 2.49 -5.32
C PRO A 529 -5.10 3.59 -4.89
N ASN A 530 -6.31 3.20 -4.47
CA ASN A 530 -7.29 4.10 -3.87
C ASN A 530 -6.81 4.57 -2.49
N PRO A 531 -6.73 5.89 -2.23
CA PRO A 531 -6.56 6.40 -0.88
C PRO A 531 -7.63 5.81 0.07
N PRO A 532 -7.28 5.45 1.31
CA PRO A 532 -8.24 4.97 2.30
C PRO A 532 -9.41 5.97 2.45
N GLY A 533 -10.65 5.47 2.36
CA GLY A 533 -11.86 6.30 2.44
C GLY A 533 -12.22 7.11 1.18
N SER A 534 -11.53 6.89 0.05
CA SER A 534 -11.83 7.58 -1.21
C SER A 534 -12.56 6.67 -2.21
N GLU A 535 -13.86 6.88 -2.31
CA GLU A 535 -14.72 6.21 -3.30
C GLU A 535 -15.04 7.20 -4.44
N GLY A 536 -14.02 7.73 -5.14
CA GLY A 536 -14.24 8.69 -6.24
C GLY A 536 -14.72 8.03 -7.54
N ILE A 537 -15.49 8.76 -8.36
CA ILE A 537 -16.11 8.26 -9.59
C ILE A 537 -15.09 7.77 -10.63
N ILE A 538 -13.88 8.33 -10.66
CA ILE A 538 -12.85 7.92 -11.64
C ILE A 538 -12.32 6.52 -11.35
N ARG A 539 -12.25 6.11 -10.07
CA ARG A 539 -11.60 4.86 -9.65
C ARG A 539 -12.59 3.78 -9.19
N SER A 540 -13.88 4.07 -9.20
CA SER A 540 -14.92 3.12 -8.81
C SER A 540 -15.08 1.97 -9.81
N ASP A 541 -15.42 0.80 -9.27
CA ASP A 541 -15.78 -0.41 -10.01
C ASP A 541 -17.11 -0.25 -10.77
N GLY A 542 -17.54 -1.26 -11.54
CA GLY A 542 -18.73 -1.16 -12.40
C GLY A 542 -20.00 -0.70 -11.67
N ALA A 543 -20.32 -1.30 -10.53
CA ALA A 543 -21.56 -1.01 -9.80
C ALA A 543 -21.49 0.33 -9.06
N SER A 544 -20.40 0.61 -8.35
CA SER A 544 -20.20 1.86 -7.62
C SER A 544 -20.08 3.05 -8.57
N HIS A 545 -19.41 2.88 -9.72
CA HIS A 545 -19.40 3.88 -10.78
C HIS A 545 -20.81 4.15 -11.30
N ALA A 546 -21.61 3.11 -11.57
CA ALA A 546 -22.97 3.29 -12.05
C ALA A 546 -23.85 4.06 -11.04
N GLY A 547 -23.72 3.77 -9.74
CA GLY A 547 -24.40 4.50 -8.67
C GLY A 547 -24.01 5.97 -8.62
N GLN A 548 -22.71 6.27 -8.54
CA GLN A 548 -22.24 7.65 -8.52
C GLN A 548 -22.56 8.39 -9.83
N ARG A 549 -22.41 7.72 -10.97
CA ARG A 549 -22.77 8.29 -12.28
C ARG A 549 -24.24 8.69 -12.32
N ARG A 550 -25.14 7.88 -11.77
CA ARG A 550 -26.57 8.21 -11.66
C ARG A 550 -26.77 9.49 -10.85
N ILE A 551 -26.10 9.61 -9.70
CA ILE A 551 -26.21 10.76 -8.80
C ILE A 551 -25.71 12.05 -9.48
N PHE A 552 -24.50 12.03 -10.03
CA PHE A 552 -23.90 13.25 -10.57
C PHE A 552 -24.42 13.62 -11.96
N SER A 553 -24.85 12.66 -12.80
CA SER A 553 -25.25 12.94 -14.19
C SER A 553 -26.34 14.01 -14.33
N HIS A 554 -27.25 14.10 -13.36
CA HIS A 554 -28.29 15.13 -13.36
C HIS A 554 -27.70 16.55 -13.25
N ALA A 555 -26.70 16.74 -12.39
CA ALA A 555 -26.06 18.04 -12.17
C ALA A 555 -25.22 18.50 -13.38
N PHE A 556 -24.80 17.57 -14.24
CA PHE A 556 -24.07 17.84 -15.49
C PHE A 556 -24.94 17.69 -16.75
N SER A 557 -26.27 17.59 -16.58
CA SER A 557 -27.20 17.56 -17.70
C SER A 557 -27.28 18.93 -18.39
N ASP A 558 -27.58 18.95 -19.69
CA ASP A 558 -27.70 20.20 -20.45
C ASP A 558 -28.74 21.15 -19.80
N LYS A 559 -29.86 20.60 -19.32
CA LYS A 559 -30.89 21.34 -18.60
C LYS A 559 -30.33 22.02 -17.33
N ALA A 560 -29.65 21.26 -16.47
CA ALA A 560 -29.07 21.79 -15.22
C ALA A 560 -27.98 22.84 -15.48
N LEU A 561 -27.24 22.72 -16.57
CA LEU A 561 -26.20 23.67 -16.93
C LEU A 561 -26.77 24.97 -17.49
N ARG A 562 -27.91 24.93 -18.20
CA ARG A 562 -28.65 26.14 -18.60
C ARG A 562 -29.18 26.91 -17.39
N GLU A 563 -29.60 26.21 -16.32
CA GLU A 563 -29.97 26.87 -15.06
C GLU A 563 -28.77 27.57 -14.38
N GLN A 564 -27.54 27.15 -14.70
CA GLN A 564 -26.28 27.75 -14.22
C GLN A 564 -25.70 28.79 -15.18
N GLU A 565 -26.35 29.07 -16.31
CA GLU A 565 -25.81 29.93 -17.38
C GLU A 565 -25.37 31.31 -16.87
N SER A 566 -26.18 31.95 -16.01
CA SER A 566 -25.84 33.25 -15.43
C SER A 566 -24.55 33.25 -14.62
N MET A 567 -24.24 32.14 -13.95
CA MET A 567 -23.00 31.97 -13.18
C MET A 567 -21.80 31.79 -14.11
N ILE A 568 -21.95 31.01 -15.19
CA ILE A 568 -20.89 30.83 -16.19
C ILE A 568 -20.58 32.18 -16.85
N HIS A 569 -21.61 32.92 -17.27
CA HIS A 569 -21.47 34.28 -17.81
C HIS A 569 -20.74 35.20 -16.85
N GLN A 570 -21.05 35.18 -15.56
CA GLN A 570 -20.35 36.00 -14.58
C GLN A 570 -18.82 35.78 -14.60
N TYR A 571 -18.37 34.54 -14.70
CA TYR A 571 -16.93 34.23 -14.78
C TYR A 571 -16.32 34.61 -16.13
N VAL A 572 -17.05 34.43 -17.23
CA VAL A 572 -16.61 34.87 -18.56
C VAL A 572 -16.49 36.40 -18.62
N GLU A 573 -17.44 37.13 -18.05
CA GLU A 573 -17.39 38.59 -17.92
C GLU A 573 -16.16 39.06 -17.12
N MET A 574 -15.83 38.35 -16.03
CA MET A 574 -14.63 38.63 -15.26
C MET A 574 -13.36 38.41 -16.09
N LEU A 575 -13.31 37.34 -16.90
CA LEU A 575 -12.21 37.08 -17.83
C LEU A 575 -12.08 38.20 -18.86
N ILE A 576 -13.17 38.55 -19.55
CA ILE A 576 -13.17 39.61 -20.57
C ILE A 576 -12.77 40.96 -19.96
N LYS A 577 -13.26 41.30 -18.76
CA LYS A 577 -12.85 42.52 -18.05
C LYS A 577 -11.34 42.55 -17.79
N ARG A 578 -10.74 41.42 -17.39
CA ARG A 578 -9.28 41.32 -17.22
C ARG A 578 -8.53 41.47 -18.54
N LEU A 579 -8.97 40.79 -19.60
CA LEU A 579 -8.37 40.91 -20.93
C LEU A 579 -8.44 42.35 -21.47
N ARG A 580 -9.55 43.06 -21.26
CA ARG A 580 -9.69 44.48 -21.65
C ARG A 580 -8.65 45.36 -20.95
N MET A 581 -8.46 45.19 -19.65
CA MET A 581 -7.45 45.96 -18.89
C MET A 581 -6.05 45.75 -19.47
N ILE A 582 -5.72 44.53 -19.87
CA ILE A 582 -4.41 44.18 -20.42
C ILE A 582 -4.24 44.71 -21.83
N ALA A 583 -5.25 44.58 -22.69
CA ALA A 583 -5.22 45.14 -24.04
C ALA A 583 -5.04 46.67 -24.01
N VAL A 584 -5.69 47.37 -23.07
CA VAL A 584 -5.48 48.82 -22.86
C VAL A 584 -4.07 49.12 -22.37
N ALA A 585 -3.54 48.35 -21.42
CA ALA A 585 -2.17 48.52 -20.95
C ALA A 585 -1.13 48.31 -22.07
N GLN A 586 -1.31 47.29 -22.92
CA GLN A 586 -0.45 47.05 -24.08
C GLN A 586 -0.51 48.20 -25.09
N LYS A 587 -1.70 48.74 -25.37
CA LYS A 587 -1.86 49.87 -26.29
C LYS A 587 -1.18 51.15 -25.77
N ASN A 588 -1.12 51.34 -24.45
CA ASN A 588 -0.52 52.52 -23.82
C ASN A 588 1.01 52.40 -23.61
N ASN A 589 1.57 51.19 -23.62
CA ASN A 589 3.00 50.94 -23.48
C ASN A 589 3.65 50.67 -24.85
N SER A 590 4.28 51.69 -25.44
CA SER A 590 4.97 51.64 -26.74
C SER A 590 6.27 50.82 -26.77
N SER A 591 6.61 50.11 -25.68
CA SER A 591 7.75 49.17 -25.64
C SER A 591 7.25 47.73 -25.58
N SER A 592 7.57 46.94 -26.62
CA SER A 592 7.18 45.54 -26.79
C SER A 592 7.50 44.65 -25.58
N LYS A 593 8.57 44.98 -24.83
CA LYS A 593 8.99 44.26 -23.62
C LYS A 593 8.04 44.45 -22.43
N GLN A 594 7.45 45.62 -22.26
CA GLN A 594 6.49 45.87 -21.18
C GLN A 594 5.13 45.23 -21.48
N ALA A 595 4.72 45.25 -22.76
CA ALA A 595 3.53 44.54 -23.23
C ALA A 595 3.66 43.02 -23.10
N GLN A 596 4.85 42.44 -23.33
CA GLN A 596 5.16 41.04 -23.02
C GLN A 596 5.14 40.78 -21.51
N ALA A 597 5.73 41.64 -20.68
CA ALA A 597 5.69 41.50 -19.23
C ALA A 597 4.27 41.62 -18.64
N ASP A 598 3.39 42.44 -19.23
CA ASP A 598 2.00 42.57 -18.83
C ASP A 598 1.14 41.38 -19.30
N MET A 599 1.54 40.69 -20.38
CA MET A 599 0.95 39.43 -20.81
C MET A 599 1.44 38.25 -19.95
N VAL A 600 2.72 38.27 -19.53
CA VAL A 600 3.23 37.41 -18.45
C VAL A 600 2.52 37.70 -17.12
N LYS A 601 1.91 38.87 -16.91
CA LYS A 601 1.03 39.13 -15.75
C LYS A 601 -0.40 38.57 -15.86
N LEU A 602 -0.84 38.02 -17.00
CA LEU A 602 -1.98 37.07 -17.00
C LEU A 602 -1.60 35.76 -16.29
N ASP A 603 -0.31 35.43 -16.34
CA ASP A 603 0.39 34.55 -15.39
C ASP A 603 0.59 35.29 -14.05
N GLY A 604 -0.43 36.01 -13.58
CA GLY A 604 -0.46 36.46 -12.20
C GLY A 604 -0.30 35.23 -11.33
N GLU A 605 0.48 35.31 -10.24
CA GLU A 605 0.79 34.16 -9.37
C GLU A 605 -0.43 33.25 -9.29
N TYR A 606 -0.31 32.06 -9.90
CA TYR A 606 -1.36 31.07 -9.85
C TYR A 606 -1.77 30.96 -8.39
N ILE A 607 -3.08 30.95 -8.12
CA ILE A 607 -3.53 30.60 -6.77
C ILE A 607 -2.80 29.29 -6.45
N PRO A 608 -2.07 29.16 -5.33
CA PRO A 608 -1.11 28.06 -5.11
C PRO A 608 -1.66 26.65 -5.39
N TRP A 609 -2.99 26.51 -5.27
CA TRP A 609 -3.74 25.34 -5.70
C TRP A 609 -3.58 24.99 -7.20
N VAL A 610 -3.67 25.94 -8.13
CA VAL A 610 -3.54 25.67 -9.58
C VAL A 610 -2.11 25.21 -9.93
N GLU A 611 -1.07 25.80 -9.33
CA GLU A 611 0.31 25.31 -9.51
C GLU A 611 0.50 23.87 -9.03
N SER A 612 -0.27 23.46 -8.01
CA SER A 612 -0.23 22.08 -7.53
C SER A 612 -0.75 21.10 -8.57
N ILE A 613 -1.68 21.51 -9.44
CA ILE A 613 -2.24 20.67 -10.51
C ILE A 613 -1.14 20.33 -11.53
N PHE A 614 -0.48 21.34 -12.11
CA PHE A 614 0.56 21.14 -13.12
C PHE A 614 1.72 20.27 -12.60
N ALA A 615 2.17 20.50 -11.37
CA ALA A 615 3.22 19.70 -10.73
C ALA A 615 2.82 18.22 -10.59
N THR A 616 1.53 17.93 -10.36
CA THR A 616 1.04 16.56 -10.20
C THR A 616 0.91 15.81 -11.54
N VAL A 617 0.58 16.46 -12.65
CA VAL A 617 0.37 15.78 -13.96
C VAL A 617 1.64 15.06 -14.45
N LYS A 618 2.81 15.68 -14.35
CA LYS A 618 4.10 15.05 -14.71
C LYS A 618 4.40 13.83 -13.83
N LEU A 619 4.09 13.93 -12.53
CA LEU A 619 4.28 12.85 -11.57
C LEU A 619 3.36 11.67 -11.79
N VAL A 620 2.19 11.85 -12.41
CA VAL A 620 1.29 10.74 -12.72
C VAL A 620 1.95 9.77 -13.71
N SER A 621 2.58 10.27 -14.78
CA SER A 621 3.28 9.41 -15.76
C SER A 621 4.46 8.66 -15.13
N LEU A 622 5.20 9.31 -14.24
CA LEU A 622 6.27 8.68 -13.48
C LEU A 622 5.70 7.64 -12.50
N SER A 623 4.63 7.97 -11.76
CA SER A 623 3.97 7.05 -10.84
C SER A 623 3.46 5.79 -11.54
N HIS A 624 2.91 5.91 -12.77
CA HIS A 624 2.53 4.75 -13.58
C HIS A 624 3.73 3.83 -13.88
N ALA A 625 4.88 4.41 -14.22
CA ALA A 625 6.10 3.62 -14.43
C ALA A 625 6.55 2.95 -13.12
N MET A 626 6.54 3.68 -12.00
CA MET A 626 6.94 3.15 -10.71
C MET A 626 6.00 2.02 -10.25
N TRP A 627 4.68 2.15 -10.44
CA TRP A 627 3.74 1.06 -10.18
C TRP A 627 3.93 -0.13 -11.13
N ARG A 628 4.21 0.12 -12.41
CA ARG A 628 4.42 -0.95 -13.40
C ARG A 628 5.63 -1.82 -13.06
N PHE A 629 6.71 -1.20 -12.58
CA PHE A 629 7.96 -1.87 -12.22
C PHE A 629 8.10 -2.14 -10.72
N ASN A 630 7.02 -1.96 -9.95
CA ASN A 630 6.99 -2.13 -8.50
C ASN A 630 8.06 -1.35 -7.72
N LEU A 631 8.44 -0.17 -8.22
CA LEU A 631 9.43 0.74 -7.64
C LEU A 631 8.79 1.79 -6.70
N GLU A 632 7.54 1.62 -6.30
CA GLU A 632 6.80 2.60 -5.49
C GLU A 632 7.49 2.98 -4.16
N PRO A 633 8.09 2.05 -3.39
CA PRO A 633 8.78 2.39 -2.14
C PRO A 633 9.96 3.35 -2.39
N LEU A 634 10.77 3.05 -3.41
CA LEU A 634 11.89 3.90 -3.85
C LEU A 634 11.40 5.28 -4.30
N PHE A 635 10.30 5.33 -5.06
CA PHE A 635 9.69 6.59 -5.49
C PHE A 635 9.22 7.44 -4.31
N LYS A 636 8.53 6.84 -3.33
CA LYS A 636 8.02 7.56 -2.15
C LYS A 636 9.14 8.11 -1.27
N MET A 637 10.27 7.40 -1.19
CA MET A 637 11.47 7.84 -0.48
C MET A 637 12.12 9.05 -1.18
N LEU A 638 12.26 8.99 -2.50
CA LEU A 638 12.91 10.03 -3.31
C LEU A 638 12.01 11.23 -3.65
N LEU A 639 10.69 11.13 -3.40
CA LEU A 639 9.75 12.18 -3.76
C LEU A 639 10.02 13.48 -2.98
N PRO A 640 10.31 14.62 -3.66
CA PRO A 640 10.63 15.88 -3.01
C PRO A 640 9.56 16.36 -2.03
N LYS A 641 9.98 16.97 -0.91
CA LYS A 641 9.06 17.52 0.11
C LYS A 641 8.08 18.55 -0.47
N SER A 642 8.53 19.35 -1.44
CA SER A 642 7.70 20.34 -2.14
C SER A 642 6.50 19.71 -2.83
N ILE A 643 6.69 18.57 -3.48
CA ILE A 643 5.63 17.82 -4.16
C ILE A 643 4.66 17.20 -3.16
N LYS A 644 5.16 16.60 -2.06
CA LYS A 644 4.31 16.07 -0.98
C LYS A 644 3.43 17.16 -0.38
N GLN A 645 3.99 18.36 -0.22
CA GLN A 645 3.27 19.54 0.27
C GLN A 645 2.20 20.02 -0.73
N LYS A 646 2.54 20.19 -2.02
CA LYS A 646 1.57 20.54 -3.08
C LYS A 646 0.39 19.57 -3.14
N ARG A 647 0.64 18.25 -2.98
CA ARG A 647 -0.44 17.24 -2.90
C ARG A 647 -1.35 17.42 -1.69
N LYS A 648 -0.80 17.73 -0.51
CA LYS A 648 -1.59 17.98 0.70
C LYS A 648 -2.44 19.25 0.57
N GLU A 649 -1.88 20.30 -0.03
CA GLU A 649 -2.58 21.57 -0.28
C GLU A 649 -3.76 21.38 -1.23
N HIS A 650 -3.58 20.61 -2.30
CA HIS A 650 -4.67 20.27 -3.22
C HIS A 650 -5.85 19.60 -2.50
N VAL A 651 -5.58 18.56 -1.71
CA VAL A 651 -6.61 17.83 -0.95
C VAL A 651 -7.29 18.73 0.07
N ARG A 652 -6.51 19.52 0.82
CA ARG A 652 -7.05 20.46 1.81
C ARG A 652 -8.00 21.47 1.17
N PHE A 653 -7.61 22.08 0.06
CA PHE A 653 -8.41 23.08 -0.64
C PHE A 653 -9.74 22.51 -1.14
N ALA A 654 -9.71 21.31 -1.74
CA ALA A 654 -10.94 20.63 -2.19
C ALA A 654 -11.89 20.33 -1.02
N ASN A 655 -11.36 19.82 0.10
CA ASN A 655 -12.16 19.51 1.29
C ASN A 655 -12.80 20.77 1.90
N GLU A 656 -12.02 21.85 2.03
CA GLU A 656 -12.54 23.13 2.55
C GLU A 656 -13.66 23.71 1.67
N LYS A 657 -13.57 23.57 0.34
CA LYS A 657 -14.64 24.02 -0.57
C LYS A 657 -15.93 23.24 -0.36
N VAL A 658 -15.83 21.92 -0.19
CA VAL A 658 -16.98 21.08 0.16
C VAL A 658 -17.54 21.50 1.52
N ASP A 659 -16.72 21.62 2.55
CA ASP A 659 -17.17 21.98 3.90
C ASP A 659 -17.86 23.34 3.95
N ARG A 660 -17.27 24.38 3.34
CA ARG A 660 -17.89 25.71 3.24
C ARG A 660 -19.21 25.65 2.50
N ARG A 661 -19.29 24.86 1.42
CA ARG A 661 -20.53 24.69 0.67
C ARG A 661 -21.60 24.00 1.49
N MET A 662 -21.26 22.96 2.26
CA MET A 662 -22.23 22.21 3.09
C MET A 662 -22.82 23.04 4.24
N VAL A 663 -22.09 24.04 4.74
CA VAL A 663 -22.60 24.97 5.76
C VAL A 663 -23.43 26.10 5.14
N SER A 664 -23.18 26.45 3.86
CA SER A 664 -23.88 27.52 3.16
C SER A 664 -25.31 27.12 2.79
N LYS A 665 -26.30 27.89 3.28
CA LYS A 665 -27.69 27.83 2.80
C LYS A 665 -27.83 28.69 1.56
N THR A 666 -27.68 28.10 0.39
CA THR A 666 -27.90 28.77 -0.90
C THR A 666 -28.80 27.92 -1.80
N ASP A 667 -29.75 28.60 -2.44
CA ASP A 667 -30.66 28.00 -3.43
C ASP A 667 -30.11 28.12 -4.86
N LYS A 668 -28.86 28.59 -5.03
CA LYS A 668 -28.22 28.65 -6.34
C LYS A 668 -28.12 27.23 -6.92
N PRO A 669 -28.44 27.02 -8.21
CA PRO A 669 -28.49 25.68 -8.81
C PRO A 669 -27.09 25.13 -9.13
N ASP A 670 -26.14 25.18 -8.19
CA ASP A 670 -24.81 24.61 -8.37
C ASP A 670 -24.80 23.07 -8.31
N ILE A 671 -23.68 22.47 -8.74
CA ILE A 671 -23.51 21.01 -8.79
C ILE A 671 -23.87 20.34 -7.45
N TRP A 672 -23.42 20.90 -6.33
CA TRP A 672 -23.69 20.32 -5.01
C TRP A 672 -25.14 20.54 -4.56
N SER A 673 -25.73 21.71 -4.85
CA SER A 673 -27.17 21.93 -4.63
C SER A 673 -28.02 20.86 -5.31
N LEU A 674 -27.72 20.59 -6.58
CA LEU A 674 -28.48 19.64 -7.39
C LEU A 674 -28.25 18.19 -6.95
N VAL A 675 -27.02 17.85 -6.57
CA VAL A 675 -26.69 16.52 -5.99
C VAL A 675 -27.42 16.32 -4.67
N ILE A 676 -27.35 17.29 -3.75
CA ILE A 676 -28.02 17.20 -2.43
C ILE A 676 -29.53 17.11 -2.59
N LYS A 677 -30.12 17.90 -3.51
CA LYS A 677 -31.56 17.89 -3.77
C LYS A 677 -32.06 16.55 -4.31
N ASN A 678 -31.29 15.89 -5.18
CA ASN A 678 -31.72 14.66 -5.85
C ASN A 678 -31.30 13.37 -5.13
N ALA A 679 -30.18 13.37 -4.40
CA ALA A 679 -29.63 12.17 -3.75
C ALA A 679 -29.82 12.14 -2.22
N GLY A 680 -30.33 13.22 -1.60
CA GLY A 680 -30.53 13.25 -0.16
C GLY A 680 -29.22 13.01 0.63
N LYS A 681 -29.22 12.03 1.56
CA LYS A 681 -28.05 11.64 2.37
C LYS A 681 -27.22 10.50 1.75
N ASP A 682 -27.47 10.11 0.49
CA ASP A 682 -26.89 8.90 -0.11
C ASP A 682 -25.44 9.06 -0.60
N VAL A 683 -24.85 10.25 -0.47
CA VAL A 683 -23.42 10.49 -0.78
C VAL A 683 -22.66 10.74 0.51
N SER A 684 -21.68 9.89 0.81
CA SER A 684 -20.84 10.05 1.98
C SER A 684 -19.94 11.29 1.86
N LYS A 685 -19.55 11.88 3.00
CA LYS A 685 -18.63 13.02 3.01
C LYS A 685 -17.29 12.71 2.30
N GLY A 686 -16.81 11.47 2.44
CA GLY A 686 -15.60 10.98 1.76
C GLY A 686 -15.76 10.95 0.24
N GLU A 687 -16.91 10.48 -0.27
CA GLU A 687 -17.24 10.55 -1.70
C GLU A 687 -17.33 12.00 -2.19
N MET A 688 -17.91 12.91 -1.40
CA MET A 688 -17.98 14.33 -1.75
C MET A 688 -16.59 14.94 -1.90
N TYR A 689 -15.70 14.70 -0.93
CA TYR A 689 -14.31 15.16 -0.96
C TYR A 689 -13.53 14.60 -2.16
N SER A 690 -13.63 13.29 -2.39
CA SER A 690 -12.91 12.64 -3.49
C SER A 690 -13.40 13.11 -4.87
N ASN A 691 -14.72 13.25 -5.04
CA ASN A 691 -15.31 13.73 -6.29
C ASN A 691 -15.07 15.23 -6.51
N ALA A 692 -15.09 16.05 -5.46
CA ALA A 692 -14.74 17.47 -5.56
C ALA A 692 -13.32 17.68 -6.10
N SER A 693 -12.33 17.02 -5.49
CA SER A 693 -10.93 17.06 -5.95
C SER A 693 -10.82 16.62 -7.41
N THR A 694 -11.54 15.57 -7.79
CA THR A 694 -11.58 15.06 -9.17
C THR A 694 -12.17 16.06 -10.15
N PHE A 695 -13.34 16.65 -9.85
CA PHE A 695 -14.02 17.59 -10.74
C PHE A 695 -13.23 18.88 -10.92
N MET A 696 -12.61 19.37 -9.85
CA MET A 696 -11.78 20.57 -9.91
C MET A 696 -10.53 20.35 -10.77
N ASN A 697 -9.84 19.22 -10.65
CA ASN A 697 -8.69 18.90 -11.52
C ASN A 697 -9.12 18.70 -12.98
N ALA A 698 -10.16 17.90 -13.21
CA ALA A 698 -10.59 17.55 -14.56
C ALA A 698 -11.16 18.74 -15.33
N GLY A 699 -11.90 19.62 -14.66
CA GLY A 699 -12.58 20.77 -15.28
C GLY A 699 -11.70 21.98 -15.55
N THR A 700 -10.60 22.17 -14.82
CA THR A 700 -9.72 23.34 -15.01
C THR A 700 -8.76 23.16 -16.18
N GLU A 701 -7.93 22.11 -16.15
CA GLU A 701 -6.80 21.99 -17.09
C GLU A 701 -7.25 21.67 -18.53
N THR A 702 -8.28 20.83 -18.68
CA THR A 702 -8.66 20.28 -19.99
C THR A 702 -9.32 21.33 -20.89
N THR A 703 -10.27 22.09 -20.37
CA THR A 703 -10.96 23.17 -21.11
C THR A 703 -9.99 24.30 -21.45
N ALA A 704 -9.12 24.68 -20.50
CA ALA A 704 -8.11 25.71 -20.74
C ALA A 704 -7.15 25.31 -21.87
N THR A 705 -6.65 24.07 -21.86
CA THR A 705 -5.77 23.53 -22.91
C THR A 705 -6.38 23.67 -24.29
N VAL A 706 -7.61 23.16 -24.51
CA VAL A 706 -8.26 23.24 -25.82
C VAL A 706 -8.54 24.67 -26.26
N LEU A 707 -8.94 25.55 -25.35
CA LEU A 707 -9.18 26.95 -25.70
C LEU A 707 -7.90 27.64 -26.14
N SER A 708 -6.79 27.45 -25.42
CA SER A 708 -5.48 27.98 -25.82
C SER A 708 -5.02 27.44 -27.16
N ASP A 709 -5.16 26.13 -27.39
CA ASP A 709 -4.76 25.47 -28.63
C ASP A 709 -5.62 25.93 -29.82
N LEU A 710 -6.93 26.01 -29.62
CA LEU A 710 -7.84 26.51 -30.63
C LEU A 710 -7.56 27.98 -30.97
N THR A 711 -7.33 28.82 -29.97
CA THR A 711 -6.94 30.21 -30.20
C THR A 711 -5.69 30.31 -31.05
N TRP A 712 -4.65 29.51 -30.77
CA TRP A 712 -3.44 29.47 -31.60
C TRP A 712 -3.74 28.97 -33.03
N LEU A 713 -4.49 27.89 -33.18
CA LEU A 713 -4.87 27.32 -34.49
C LEU A 713 -5.65 28.32 -35.33
N LEU A 714 -6.57 29.07 -34.72
CA LEU A 714 -7.32 30.13 -35.39
C LEU A 714 -6.39 31.25 -35.86
N CYS A 715 -5.48 31.73 -35.01
CA CYS A 715 -4.54 32.79 -35.42
C CYS A 715 -3.57 32.34 -36.52
N LYS A 716 -3.21 31.06 -36.58
CA LYS A 716 -2.43 30.48 -37.69
C LYS A 716 -3.22 30.32 -38.98
N ASN A 717 -4.55 30.39 -38.94
CA ASN A 717 -5.44 30.25 -40.08
C ASN A 717 -6.39 31.47 -40.17
N PRO A 718 -5.89 32.64 -40.64
CA PRO A 718 -6.66 33.90 -40.59
C PRO A 718 -8.00 33.85 -41.32
N GLU A 719 -8.11 33.10 -42.41
CA GLU A 719 -9.36 32.92 -43.15
C GLU A 719 -10.43 32.21 -42.30
N VAL A 720 -10.02 31.18 -41.57
CA VAL A 720 -10.89 30.44 -40.64
C VAL A 720 -11.29 31.32 -39.47
N LEU A 721 -10.33 32.05 -38.88
CA LEU A 721 -10.58 33.00 -37.80
C LEU A 721 -11.58 34.08 -38.22
N GLN A 722 -11.42 34.64 -39.43
CA GLN A 722 -12.30 35.68 -39.93
C GLN A 722 -13.73 35.14 -40.13
N LYS A 723 -13.87 33.98 -40.78
CA LYS A 723 -15.18 33.33 -40.98
C LYS A 723 -15.88 33.00 -39.66
N LEU A 724 -15.14 32.54 -38.66
CA LEU A 724 -15.67 32.30 -37.32
C LEU A 724 -16.10 33.59 -36.62
N LYS A 725 -15.29 34.66 -36.71
CA LYS A 725 -15.66 35.97 -36.17
C LYS A 725 -16.92 36.54 -36.82
N ASP A 726 -17.06 36.38 -38.13
CA ASP A 726 -18.22 36.86 -38.87
C ASP A 726 -19.50 36.14 -38.42
N GLU A 727 -19.43 34.81 -38.23
CA GLU A 727 -20.55 34.03 -37.69
C GLU A 727 -20.94 34.49 -36.26
N ILE A 728 -19.95 34.69 -35.38
CA ILE A 728 -20.18 35.10 -33.99
C ILE A 728 -20.73 36.53 -33.89
N ARG A 729 -20.10 37.49 -34.59
CA ARG A 729 -20.51 38.91 -34.59
C ARG A 729 -21.82 39.12 -35.34
N GLY A 730 -22.16 38.21 -36.28
CA GLY A 730 -23.46 38.18 -36.97
C GLY A 730 -24.67 37.92 -36.06
N LEU A 731 -24.47 37.48 -34.81
CA LEU A 731 -25.54 37.41 -33.81
C LEU A 731 -26.05 38.80 -33.35
N GLY A 732 -25.38 39.89 -33.73
CA GLY A 732 -25.80 41.26 -33.48
C GLY A 732 -25.17 41.87 -32.23
N GLY A 733 -25.37 41.26 -31.05
CA GLY A 733 -24.98 41.84 -29.77
C GLY A 733 -24.50 40.84 -28.73
N ARG A 734 -23.82 41.33 -27.68
CA ARG A 734 -23.19 40.51 -26.64
C ARG A 734 -24.20 39.71 -25.82
N GLU A 735 -25.37 40.28 -25.58
CA GLU A 735 -26.52 39.63 -24.94
C GLU A 735 -27.02 38.40 -25.71
N SER A 736 -26.69 38.31 -27.01
CA SER A 736 -27.06 37.16 -27.85
C SER A 736 -26.09 35.99 -27.71
N LEU A 737 -24.97 36.12 -26.98
CA LEU A 737 -24.00 35.05 -26.70
C LEU A 737 -24.52 34.09 -25.61
N THR A 738 -25.73 33.57 -25.77
CA THR A 738 -26.32 32.59 -24.86
C THR A 738 -25.90 31.16 -25.22
N ILE A 739 -25.95 30.25 -24.25
CA ILE A 739 -25.71 28.82 -24.45
C ILE A 739 -26.51 28.29 -25.65
N THR A 740 -27.80 28.66 -25.73
CA THR A 740 -28.71 28.17 -26.77
C THR A 740 -28.34 28.69 -28.15
N ASN A 741 -27.96 29.97 -28.27
CA ASN A 741 -27.58 30.56 -29.55
C ASN A 741 -26.24 30.01 -30.05
N LEU A 742 -25.25 29.93 -29.16
CA LEU A 742 -23.92 29.41 -29.50
C LEU A 742 -23.94 27.94 -29.87
N GLN A 743 -24.84 27.13 -29.29
CA GLN A 743 -25.06 25.74 -29.71
C GLN A 743 -25.48 25.62 -31.19
N ARG A 744 -26.11 26.64 -31.77
CA ARG A 744 -26.62 26.62 -33.15
C ARG A 744 -25.62 27.11 -34.20
N LEU A 745 -24.53 27.76 -33.77
CA LEU A 745 -23.50 28.27 -34.66
C LEU A 745 -22.71 27.11 -35.28
N VAL A 746 -22.95 26.85 -36.56
CA VAL A 746 -22.45 25.64 -37.24
C VAL A 746 -20.94 25.69 -37.36
N TYR A 747 -20.38 26.85 -37.75
CA TYR A 747 -18.94 26.98 -37.97
C TYR A 747 -18.15 27.04 -36.67
N LEU A 748 -18.69 27.66 -35.61
CA LEU A 748 -18.14 27.60 -34.25
C LEU A 748 -18.00 26.16 -33.77
N ASN A 749 -19.06 25.35 -33.88
CA ASN A 749 -19.01 23.95 -33.48
C ASN A 749 -18.01 23.17 -34.33
N ALA A 750 -17.95 23.42 -35.64
CA ALA A 750 -16.96 22.81 -36.52
C ALA A 750 -15.51 23.16 -36.11
N CYS A 751 -15.24 24.41 -35.72
CA CYS A 751 -13.94 24.83 -35.22
C CYS A 751 -13.58 24.16 -33.89
N LEU A 752 -14.56 23.98 -32.99
CA LEU A 752 -14.35 23.29 -31.72
C LEU A 752 -14.05 21.80 -31.93
N GLU A 753 -14.79 21.10 -32.78
CA GLU A 753 -14.53 19.68 -33.07
C GLU A 753 -13.17 19.50 -33.76
N GLU A 754 -12.82 20.36 -34.70
CA GLU A 754 -11.50 20.30 -35.34
C GLU A 754 -10.36 20.67 -34.38
N GLY A 755 -10.59 21.61 -33.46
CA GLY A 755 -9.65 21.95 -32.40
C GLY A 755 -9.38 20.76 -31.48
N LEU A 756 -10.44 20.08 -31.03
CA LEU A 756 -10.35 18.85 -30.24
C LEU A 756 -9.69 17.68 -31.01
N ARG A 757 -9.80 17.66 -32.35
CA ARG A 757 -9.16 16.64 -33.20
C ARG A 757 -7.67 16.91 -33.34
N MET A 758 -7.30 18.15 -33.67
CA MET A 758 -5.91 18.57 -33.83
C MET A 758 -5.13 18.53 -32.52
N TYR A 759 -5.81 18.85 -31.41
CA TYR A 759 -5.17 18.87 -30.10
C TYR A 759 -6.12 18.43 -28.97
N PRO A 760 -6.31 17.11 -28.79
CA PRO A 760 -7.09 16.59 -27.68
C PRO A 760 -6.38 16.83 -26.33
N PRO A 761 -7.05 17.33 -25.27
CA PRO A 761 -6.43 17.55 -23.95
C PRO A 761 -5.81 16.31 -23.33
N VAL A 762 -6.38 15.15 -23.63
CA VAL A 762 -5.90 13.83 -23.22
C VAL A 762 -5.49 13.07 -24.48
N PRO A 763 -4.25 13.26 -24.98
CA PRO A 763 -3.82 12.72 -26.27
C PRO A 763 -3.48 11.23 -26.23
N VAL A 764 -3.25 10.69 -25.03
CA VAL A 764 -2.86 9.29 -24.80
C VAL A 764 -4.06 8.40 -24.50
N ALA A 765 -3.91 7.09 -24.73
CA ALA A 765 -4.98 6.13 -24.53
C ALA A 765 -5.43 6.03 -23.06
N SER A 766 -6.74 6.02 -22.85
CA SER A 766 -7.35 5.54 -21.60
C SER A 766 -7.32 4.00 -21.59
N MET A 767 -6.35 3.42 -20.89
CA MET A 767 -6.09 1.98 -20.91
C MET A 767 -7.20 1.19 -20.21
N ARG A 768 -7.49 0.01 -20.76
CA ARG A 768 -8.48 -0.95 -20.31
C ARG A 768 -7.87 -2.33 -20.29
N LEU A 769 -8.21 -3.13 -19.29
CA LEU A 769 -7.72 -4.51 -19.18
C LEU A 769 -8.76 -5.46 -19.78
N VAL A 770 -8.31 -6.38 -20.64
CA VAL A 770 -9.19 -7.43 -21.17
C VAL A 770 -9.63 -8.34 -20.00
N PRO A 771 -10.95 -8.54 -19.79
CA PRO A 771 -11.45 -9.32 -18.66
C PRO A 771 -11.17 -10.82 -18.80
N LYS A 772 -11.45 -11.56 -17.72
CA LYS A 772 -11.27 -13.01 -17.66
C LYS A 772 -11.98 -13.73 -18.81
N GLY A 773 -11.29 -14.68 -19.44
CA GLY A 773 -11.78 -15.43 -20.61
C GLY A 773 -11.56 -14.72 -21.95
N GLY A 774 -10.88 -13.57 -21.96
CA GLY A 774 -10.54 -12.82 -23.18
C GLY A 774 -11.72 -12.06 -23.80
N ALA A 775 -11.47 -11.35 -24.90
CA ALA A 775 -12.48 -10.60 -25.62
C ALA A 775 -12.16 -10.48 -27.11
N ILE A 776 -13.20 -10.51 -27.94
CA ILE A 776 -13.07 -10.14 -29.36
C ILE A 776 -13.04 -8.61 -29.45
N ILE A 777 -12.01 -8.08 -30.09
CA ILE A 777 -11.82 -6.65 -30.38
C ILE A 777 -11.40 -6.54 -31.85
N CYS A 778 -12.15 -5.78 -32.66
CA CYS A 778 -11.90 -5.65 -34.10
C CYS A 778 -11.73 -7.01 -34.78
N ASP A 779 -12.70 -7.91 -34.54
CA ASP A 779 -12.77 -9.27 -35.07
C ASP A 779 -11.62 -10.22 -34.69
N LYS A 780 -10.79 -9.85 -33.72
CA LYS A 780 -9.69 -10.69 -33.21
C LYS A 780 -9.86 -11.03 -31.74
N MET A 781 -9.62 -12.28 -31.40
CA MET A 781 -9.63 -12.73 -30.01
C MET A 781 -8.37 -12.24 -29.28
N VAL A 782 -8.57 -11.41 -28.27
CA VAL A 782 -7.51 -10.90 -27.41
C VAL A 782 -7.55 -11.65 -26.07
N PRO A 783 -6.42 -12.22 -25.61
CA PRO A 783 -6.33 -12.92 -24.33
C PRO A 783 -6.66 -12.02 -23.13
N GLU A 784 -7.08 -12.65 -22.03
CA GLU A 784 -7.27 -11.96 -20.75
C GLU A 784 -5.98 -11.29 -20.25
N GLY A 785 -6.11 -10.21 -19.48
CA GLY A 785 -4.97 -9.51 -18.87
C GLY A 785 -4.15 -8.64 -19.83
N VAL A 786 -4.48 -8.62 -21.14
CA VAL A 786 -3.87 -7.69 -22.10
C VAL A 786 -4.43 -6.29 -21.88
N THR A 787 -3.56 -5.29 -21.88
CA THR A 787 -3.95 -3.88 -21.84
C THR A 787 -4.26 -3.39 -23.26
N VAL A 788 -5.41 -2.76 -23.43
CA VAL A 788 -5.88 -2.23 -24.71
C VAL A 788 -6.34 -0.78 -24.56
N GLY A 789 -6.20 0.01 -25.62
CA GLY A 789 -6.68 1.39 -25.62
C GLY A 789 -6.59 2.05 -26.99
N ILE A 790 -7.25 3.21 -27.09
CA ILE A 790 -7.31 4.03 -28.30
C ILE A 790 -6.62 5.36 -27.98
N PRO A 791 -5.39 5.61 -28.46
CA PRO A 791 -4.71 6.88 -28.26
C PRO A 791 -5.31 7.93 -29.20
N HIS A 792 -5.96 8.94 -28.64
CA HIS A 792 -6.64 10.00 -29.37
C HIS A 792 -5.76 10.61 -30.46
N LEU A 793 -4.56 11.07 -30.12
CA LEU A 793 -3.70 11.75 -31.09
C LEU A 793 -3.28 10.83 -32.24
N ALA A 794 -3.00 9.55 -31.95
CA ALA A 794 -2.66 8.56 -32.98
C ALA A 794 -3.85 8.27 -33.90
N ALA A 795 -5.05 8.15 -33.34
CA ALA A 795 -6.26 7.92 -34.11
C ALA A 795 -6.64 9.14 -34.97
N TYR A 796 -6.46 10.34 -34.42
CA TYR A 796 -6.92 11.59 -35.02
C TYR A 796 -5.99 12.11 -36.10
N HIS A 797 -4.68 11.83 -35.97
CA HIS A 797 -3.66 12.28 -36.92
C HIS A 797 -3.27 11.21 -37.95
N SER A 798 -3.94 10.06 -37.93
CA SER A 798 -3.72 9.00 -38.92
C SER A 798 -4.40 9.32 -40.24
N ALA A 799 -3.64 9.26 -41.34
CA ALA A 799 -4.17 9.38 -42.70
C ALA A 799 -5.14 8.25 -43.07
N ARG A 800 -5.16 7.16 -42.29
CA ARG A 800 -6.15 6.06 -42.44
C ARG A 800 -7.54 6.47 -41.99
N ASN A 801 -7.64 7.47 -41.11
CA ASN A 801 -8.89 7.91 -40.51
C ASN A 801 -9.32 9.29 -41.01
N PHE A 802 -8.38 10.18 -41.33
CA PHE A 802 -8.68 11.55 -41.71
C PHE A 802 -7.85 11.99 -42.92
N ILE A 803 -8.50 12.62 -43.89
CA ILE A 803 -7.86 13.28 -45.03
C ILE A 803 -7.14 14.53 -44.54
N ASP A 804 -5.90 14.75 -45.01
CA ASP A 804 -5.02 15.85 -44.57
C ASP A 804 -5.00 15.99 -43.04
N PRO A 805 -4.63 14.93 -42.29
CA PRO A 805 -4.90 14.84 -40.86
C PRO A 805 -4.14 15.88 -40.03
N MET A 806 -3.06 16.45 -40.56
CA MET A 806 -2.24 17.46 -39.89
C MET A 806 -2.66 18.90 -40.18
N LYS A 807 -3.66 19.13 -41.05
CA LYS A 807 -4.17 20.47 -41.35
C LYS A 807 -5.41 20.75 -40.50
N PHE A 808 -5.51 21.97 -39.98
CA PHE A 808 -6.69 22.44 -39.27
C PHE A 808 -7.76 22.85 -40.29
N LEU A 809 -8.76 21.97 -40.50
CA LEU A 809 -9.79 22.13 -41.51
C LEU A 809 -11.19 21.96 -40.89
N PRO A 810 -11.77 23.00 -40.26
CA PRO A 810 -13.11 22.94 -39.68
C PRO A 810 -14.19 22.48 -40.66
N GLU A 811 -14.02 22.76 -41.95
CA GLU A 811 -14.91 22.34 -43.05
C GLU A 811 -15.23 20.84 -43.02
N ARG A 812 -14.35 20.02 -42.43
CA ARG A 812 -14.56 18.59 -42.20
C ARG A 812 -15.85 18.26 -41.45
N TRP A 813 -16.28 19.15 -40.57
CA TRP A 813 -17.43 18.92 -39.68
C TRP A 813 -18.73 19.53 -40.20
N LEU A 814 -18.71 20.14 -41.39
CA LEU A 814 -19.91 20.71 -42.00
C LEU A 814 -20.78 19.61 -42.64
N PRO A 815 -22.12 19.81 -42.73
CA PRO A 815 -23.04 18.83 -43.32
C PRO A 815 -22.70 18.44 -44.77
N ASP A 816 -22.26 19.40 -45.58
CA ASP A 816 -22.02 19.22 -47.03
C ASP A 816 -20.53 19.04 -47.39
N ALA A 817 -19.78 18.43 -46.48
CA ALA A 817 -18.33 18.28 -46.58
C ALA A 817 -17.89 17.11 -47.48
N GLU A 818 -18.23 17.15 -48.78
CA GLU A 818 -18.00 16.04 -49.74
C GLU A 818 -16.53 15.57 -49.80
N ARG A 819 -15.57 16.51 -49.69
CA ARG A 819 -14.13 16.20 -49.63
C ARG A 819 -13.77 15.25 -48.49
N PHE A 820 -14.53 15.26 -47.40
CA PHE A 820 -14.25 14.55 -46.15
C PHE A 820 -15.23 13.41 -45.89
N LYS A 821 -15.96 12.94 -46.91
CA LYS A 821 -16.95 11.85 -46.77
C LYS A 821 -16.34 10.53 -46.32
N ASP A 822 -15.08 10.28 -46.70
CA ASP A 822 -14.36 9.05 -46.40
C ASP A 822 -13.65 9.08 -45.04
N ASP A 823 -13.70 10.22 -44.34
CA ASP A 823 -13.17 10.33 -42.98
C ASP A 823 -13.92 9.40 -42.03
N GLN A 824 -13.16 8.67 -41.22
CA GLN A 824 -13.68 7.76 -40.20
C GLN A 824 -14.10 8.52 -38.93
N LYS A 825 -15.04 9.46 -39.06
CA LYS A 825 -15.46 10.38 -37.97
C LYS A 825 -15.90 9.67 -36.69
N LEU A 826 -16.35 8.41 -36.76
CA LEU A 826 -16.70 7.62 -35.57
C LEU A 826 -15.51 7.33 -34.63
N VAL A 827 -14.27 7.39 -35.15
CA VAL A 827 -13.06 7.24 -34.33
C VAL A 827 -12.86 8.44 -33.40
N PHE A 828 -13.45 9.60 -33.72
CA PHE A 828 -13.34 10.83 -32.95
C PHE A 828 -14.27 10.80 -31.73
N GLN A 829 -13.67 10.55 -30.56
CA GLN A 829 -14.34 10.49 -29.25
C GLN A 829 -13.52 11.28 -28.21
N PRO A 830 -13.41 12.62 -28.32
CA PRO A 830 -12.59 13.44 -27.41
C PRO A 830 -13.05 13.35 -25.95
N PHE A 831 -14.32 13.03 -25.73
CA PHE A 831 -14.93 12.83 -24.42
C PHE A 831 -15.05 11.34 -24.04
N SER A 832 -14.36 10.44 -24.73
CA SER A 832 -14.47 8.98 -24.58
C SER A 832 -15.88 8.45 -24.91
N PHE A 833 -16.08 7.14 -24.81
CA PHE A 833 -17.29 6.44 -25.25
C PHE A 833 -17.89 5.56 -24.14
N GLY A 834 -19.20 5.29 -24.23
CA GLY A 834 -19.90 4.33 -23.35
C GLY A 834 -20.18 4.84 -21.92
N PRO A 835 -20.48 3.93 -20.97
CA PRO A 835 -20.98 4.28 -19.62
C PRO A 835 -19.96 5.04 -18.76
N ARG A 836 -18.68 5.03 -19.15
CA ARG A 836 -17.57 5.73 -18.47
C ARG A 836 -17.04 6.93 -19.25
N ASN A 837 -17.82 7.47 -20.20
CA ASN A 837 -17.46 8.69 -20.92
C ASN A 837 -17.40 9.91 -19.99
N CYS A 838 -16.87 11.03 -20.48
CA CYS A 838 -16.70 12.25 -19.69
C CYS A 838 -18.04 12.72 -19.11
N LEU A 839 -18.08 12.90 -17.78
CA LEU A 839 -19.25 13.43 -17.08
C LEU A 839 -19.48 14.90 -17.43
N GLY A 840 -18.40 15.67 -17.58
CA GLY A 840 -18.42 17.10 -17.85
C GLY A 840 -18.56 17.49 -19.32
N LYS A 841 -18.89 16.55 -20.24
CA LYS A 841 -18.93 16.82 -21.70
C LYS A 841 -19.75 18.08 -22.03
N ASN A 842 -20.98 18.18 -21.51
CA ASN A 842 -21.85 19.31 -21.81
C ASN A 842 -21.32 20.62 -21.24
N LEU A 843 -20.79 20.59 -20.01
CA LEU A 843 -20.19 21.76 -19.36
C LEU A 843 -18.99 22.27 -20.16
N ALA A 844 -18.08 21.38 -20.56
CA ALA A 844 -16.93 21.74 -21.37
C ALA A 844 -17.34 22.41 -22.68
N TYR A 845 -18.31 21.85 -23.43
CA TYR A 845 -18.77 22.51 -24.66
C TYR A 845 -19.44 23.87 -24.41
N HIS A 846 -20.20 24.03 -23.32
CA HIS A 846 -20.80 25.33 -22.96
C HIS A 846 -19.74 26.36 -22.63
N GLU A 847 -18.77 26.01 -21.79
CA GLU A 847 -17.64 26.86 -21.42
C GLU A 847 -16.81 27.23 -22.66
N MET A 848 -16.44 26.25 -23.48
CA MET A 848 -15.63 26.49 -24.68
C MET A 848 -16.32 27.46 -25.63
N ARG A 849 -17.61 27.23 -25.94
CA ARG A 849 -18.40 28.10 -26.82
C ARG A 849 -18.47 29.52 -26.26
N LEU A 850 -18.85 29.67 -24.99
CA LEU A 850 -19.02 30.98 -24.35
C LEU A 850 -17.71 31.76 -24.30
N ILE A 851 -16.63 31.11 -23.88
CA ILE A 851 -15.33 31.77 -23.71
C ILE A 851 -14.78 32.21 -25.07
N ILE A 852 -14.66 31.29 -26.05
CA ILE A 852 -14.07 31.64 -27.34
C ILE A 852 -14.92 32.68 -28.08
N SER A 853 -16.25 32.55 -28.02
CA SER A 853 -17.14 33.50 -28.68
C SER A 853 -17.07 34.87 -28.04
N SER A 854 -17.01 34.96 -26.70
CA SER A 854 -16.87 36.25 -26.01
C SER A 854 -15.53 36.92 -26.32
N ILE A 855 -14.45 36.14 -26.43
CA ILE A 855 -13.14 36.68 -26.81
C ILE A 855 -13.18 37.22 -28.24
N LEU A 856 -13.68 36.44 -29.20
CA LEU A 856 -13.70 36.83 -30.61
C LEU A 856 -14.73 37.94 -30.93
N PHE A 857 -15.79 38.03 -30.12
CA PHE A 857 -16.74 39.13 -30.21
C PHE A 857 -16.08 40.46 -29.79
N GLU A 858 -15.29 40.45 -28.72
CA GLU A 858 -14.73 41.65 -28.09
C GLU A 858 -13.36 42.08 -28.61
N PHE A 859 -12.57 41.14 -29.13
CA PHE A 859 -11.19 41.38 -29.50
C PHE A 859 -10.89 40.90 -30.92
N ASP A 860 -9.95 41.61 -31.56
CA ASP A 860 -9.21 41.08 -32.70
C ASP A 860 -7.87 40.57 -32.19
N ILE A 861 -7.65 39.26 -32.34
CA ILE A 861 -6.48 38.56 -31.79
C ILE A 861 -5.49 38.20 -32.89
N SER A 862 -4.20 38.22 -32.56
CA SER A 862 -3.10 37.82 -33.44
C SER A 862 -1.96 37.23 -32.60
N LEU A 863 -1.08 36.44 -33.24
CA LEU A 863 0.11 35.91 -32.57
C LEU A 863 1.20 37.00 -32.50
N VAL A 864 1.88 37.07 -31.36
CA VAL A 864 3.05 37.95 -31.18
C VAL A 864 4.26 37.44 -31.95
N ASP A 865 4.44 36.11 -32.00
CA ASP A 865 5.47 35.44 -32.79
C ASP A 865 4.82 34.37 -33.69
N ASN A 866 5.16 34.40 -34.98
CA ASN A 866 4.62 33.47 -35.97
C ASN A 866 5.55 32.28 -36.25
N GLU A 867 6.70 32.18 -35.58
CA GLU A 867 7.64 31.05 -35.75
C GLU A 867 7.44 29.93 -34.71
N ASP A 868 6.66 30.17 -33.65
CA ASP A 868 6.45 29.19 -32.58
C ASP A 868 5.67 27.94 -33.03
N ASN A 869 6.23 26.76 -32.75
CA ASN A 869 5.60 25.45 -32.98
C ASN A 869 4.81 24.98 -31.74
N TRP A 870 3.71 25.67 -31.45
CA TRP A 870 2.86 25.45 -30.26
C TRP A 870 2.35 24.01 -30.10
N LEU A 871 2.19 23.27 -31.20
CA LEU A 871 1.73 21.88 -31.16
C LEU A 871 2.84 20.89 -30.74
N ASP A 872 4.12 21.31 -30.79
CA ASP A 872 5.27 20.44 -30.53
C ASP A 872 5.67 20.36 -29.04
N GLN A 873 4.69 20.12 -28.16
CA GLN A 873 4.92 20.09 -26.72
C GLN A 873 5.11 18.66 -26.18
N LYS A 874 5.65 18.56 -24.96
CA LYS A 874 5.73 17.29 -24.23
C LYS A 874 4.35 16.92 -23.70
N ASN A 875 3.95 15.68 -23.91
CA ASN A 875 2.63 15.16 -23.55
C ASN A 875 2.76 14.00 -22.57
N TYR A 876 2.35 14.22 -21.32
CA TYR A 876 2.37 13.23 -20.25
C TYR A 876 1.05 12.45 -20.23
N VAL A 877 0.15 12.76 -19.27
CA VAL A 877 -1.24 12.26 -19.27
C VAL A 877 -2.18 13.27 -19.90
N CYS A 878 -2.02 14.53 -19.53
CA CYS A 878 -2.54 15.69 -20.24
C CYS A 878 -1.35 16.49 -20.78
N LYS A 879 -1.63 17.49 -21.62
CA LYS A 879 -0.65 18.56 -21.89
C LYS A 879 -0.27 19.19 -20.55
N GLY A 880 1.02 19.39 -20.30
CA GLY A 880 1.46 20.31 -19.26
C GLY A 880 1.77 21.60 -19.98
N VAL A 881 1.01 22.66 -19.69
CA VAL A 881 1.41 24.01 -20.10
C VAL A 881 2.71 24.29 -19.34
N ASP A 882 3.83 24.27 -20.06
CA ASP A 882 5.14 24.71 -19.56
C ASP A 882 5.38 26.16 -19.98
#